data_AF-A0A6C0I0A0-F1
#
_entry.id   AF-A0A6C0I0A0-F1
#
_cell.length_a   1.000
_cell.length_b   1.000
_cell.length_c   1.000
_cell.angle_alpha   90.00
_cell.angle_beta   90.00
_cell.angle_gamma   90.00
#
_symmetry.space_group_name_H-M   'P 1'
#
loop_
_entity.id
_entity.type
_entity.pdbx_description
1 polymer ?
#
loop_
_entity_poly.entity_id
_entity_poly.type
_entity_poly.pdbx_seq_one_letter_code
_entity_poly.pdbx_strand_id
1 'polypeptide(L)'
;MLITFNEINNILLKYNIQINGAFHIGAHDCEELYFYSQLNILNTNIIWIDAIKSKVEENISKGIQNIYHATISDIDNIDIEFNISNNIQSSSILEFGTHSQEHPSVVYIDKIIQKSTTVDTFFKENNIDCALYDFWNFDIQGAELMALKGSINSIYSAKVIYLEVNEKELYKNCGLVEDIDLFLSQYDFIRVITNMTINGWGDALYIKRPKNYITFKKIGRAGNNLFQYMFCKLICLQTNYQYIPLEELDINEPYITIYENDLEKILSGEVKNTNIICEGFFQKSDYYIPYREQLLDILYTTEEYWIDDSNGNKKYIRDFINTPSHINLGDNDIVMHIRLGDFKHEWHLSNTDILPPSYYINILENWIAPINNIYIICDKIKYEWESLYLNHFNRFNAILIQGTLLEDIAIMRDCPNLIHSNSTLCWFMSFISKTKKIRFIPDTNFYKDQQKLKQINSNDNYQEVSPLLHSEIEIPNTIKKISHIFYINLNKRTDRKEEIENELFKYITPCICDNYERFPAIETAGFGILGCGQSHLAVLKLAKERNYNNVLILEDDFTFIISKEDFKNELNAFFSLNIDYDVCMLSYNIQKYEEYVFPNLYKIIEAQTASGYIVNSHYYDTLIELYESAMIELDRTKMHWVYANDQIWKSLQKKDNWYCFKNRIGIQRDGFSDNSNLYHKNTF
;
A
#
# COMPACT_ATOMS: atom_id res chain seq x y z
N MET A 1 -40.28 27.00 -6.86
CA MET A 1 -39.11 26.14 -6.52
C MET A 1 -38.54 26.45 -5.13
N LEU A 2 -38.67 25.52 -4.18
CA LEU A 2 -38.11 25.50 -2.82
C LEU A 2 -36.70 24.92 -2.75
N ILE A 3 -36.29 24.09 -3.71
CA ILE A 3 -34.91 23.60 -3.82
C ILE A 3 -34.14 24.57 -4.71
N THR A 4 -33.01 25.08 -4.22
CA THR A 4 -32.24 26.13 -4.89
C THR A 4 -31.44 25.60 -6.08
N PHE A 5 -31.08 26.49 -7.00
CA PHE A 5 -30.17 26.18 -8.11
C PHE A 5 -28.87 25.53 -7.63
N ASN A 6 -28.26 26.05 -6.56
CA ASN A 6 -26.99 25.53 -6.06
C ASN A 6 -27.12 24.08 -5.55
N GLU A 7 -28.21 23.75 -4.86
CA GLU A 7 -28.48 22.39 -4.40
C GLU A 7 -28.64 21.43 -5.58
N ILE A 8 -29.43 21.82 -6.59
CA ILE A 8 -29.62 21.01 -7.80
C ILE A 8 -28.30 20.86 -8.56
N ASN A 9 -27.59 21.96 -8.82
CA ASN A 9 -26.33 21.94 -9.55
C ASN A 9 -25.25 21.08 -8.85
N ASN A 10 -25.16 21.13 -7.52
CA ASN A 10 -24.26 20.27 -6.76
C ASN A 10 -24.60 18.79 -6.93
N ILE A 11 -25.89 18.43 -6.96
CA ILE A 11 -26.35 17.06 -7.22
C ILE A 11 -26.00 16.66 -8.66
N LEU A 12 -26.29 17.49 -9.66
CA LEU A 12 -25.96 17.18 -11.05
C LEU A 12 -24.46 16.94 -11.24
N LEU A 13 -23.61 17.78 -10.64
CA LEU A 13 -22.15 17.60 -10.65
C LEU A 13 -21.74 16.31 -9.93
N LYS A 14 -22.29 16.05 -8.74
CA LYS A 14 -22.00 14.84 -7.96
C LYS A 14 -22.31 13.55 -8.74
N TYR A 15 -23.41 13.54 -9.48
CA TYR A 15 -23.83 12.37 -10.25
C TYR A 15 -23.38 12.40 -11.73
N ASN A 16 -22.58 13.40 -12.13
CA ASN A 16 -22.12 13.63 -13.50
C ASN A 16 -23.27 13.63 -14.53
N ILE A 17 -24.38 14.31 -14.18
CA ILE A 17 -25.58 14.39 -15.01
C ILE A 17 -25.50 15.68 -15.85
N GLN A 18 -25.47 15.51 -17.17
CA GLN A 18 -25.62 16.60 -18.13
C GLN A 18 -27.06 16.66 -18.64
N ILE A 19 -27.64 17.87 -18.63
CA ILE A 19 -28.99 18.19 -19.06
C ILE A 19 -28.94 18.98 -20.38
N ASN A 20 -29.82 18.64 -21.31
CA ASN A 20 -29.87 19.19 -22.66
C ASN A 20 -31.16 19.97 -22.96
N GLY A 21 -32.25 19.62 -22.26
CA GLY A 21 -33.55 20.24 -22.45
C GLY A 21 -34.47 20.05 -21.26
N ALA A 22 -35.49 20.91 -21.15
CA ALA A 22 -36.45 20.90 -20.07
C ALA A 22 -37.88 20.64 -20.57
N PHE A 23 -38.62 19.80 -19.85
CA PHE A 23 -40.04 19.54 -20.04
C PHE A 23 -40.80 20.01 -18.80
N HIS A 24 -41.52 21.13 -18.91
CA HIS A 24 -42.21 21.78 -17.80
C HIS A 24 -43.72 21.69 -17.96
N ILE A 25 -44.41 21.14 -16.96
CA ILE A 25 -45.88 21.12 -16.88
C ILE A 25 -46.33 21.96 -15.69
N GLY A 26 -47.28 22.86 -15.91
CA GLY A 26 -47.66 23.89 -14.94
C GLY A 26 -46.84 25.15 -15.14
N ALA A 27 -46.82 25.65 -16.38
CA ALA A 27 -45.93 26.73 -16.77
C ALA A 27 -46.29 28.08 -16.13
N HIS A 28 -47.56 28.35 -15.85
CA HIS A 28 -48.09 29.63 -15.36
C HIS A 28 -47.51 30.87 -16.05
N ASP A 29 -46.56 31.59 -15.43
CA ASP A 29 -45.90 32.78 -15.99
C ASP A 29 -44.52 32.49 -16.58
N CYS A 30 -44.16 31.21 -16.67
CA CYS A 30 -42.85 30.66 -17.03
C CYS A 30 -41.74 31.18 -16.12
N GLU A 31 -42.01 31.29 -14.81
CA GLU A 31 -41.10 31.87 -13.82
C GLU A 31 -39.74 31.15 -13.76
N GLU A 32 -39.70 29.86 -14.07
CA GLU A 32 -38.51 29.00 -14.03
C GLU A 32 -37.56 29.23 -15.22
N LEU A 33 -37.89 30.12 -16.17
CA LEU A 33 -37.03 30.38 -17.33
C LEU A 33 -35.61 30.78 -16.93
N TYR A 34 -35.47 31.61 -15.89
CA TYR A 34 -34.15 32.01 -15.38
C TYR A 34 -33.39 30.80 -14.81
N PHE A 35 -34.05 29.92 -14.06
CA PHE A 35 -33.45 28.71 -13.52
C PHE A 35 -32.90 27.80 -14.64
N TYR A 36 -33.67 27.58 -15.71
CA TYR A 36 -33.21 26.79 -16.86
C TYR A 36 -32.02 27.43 -17.59
N SER A 37 -31.99 28.77 -17.68
CA SER A 37 -30.85 29.48 -18.25
C SER A 37 -29.57 29.27 -17.42
N GLN A 38 -29.68 29.18 -16.10
CA GLN A 38 -28.53 28.89 -15.22
C GLN A 38 -28.02 27.44 -15.39
N LEU A 39 -28.88 26.51 -15.80
CA LEU A 39 -28.50 25.14 -16.19
C LEU A 39 -27.93 25.06 -17.62
N ASN A 40 -27.75 26.19 -18.31
CA ASN A 40 -27.32 26.27 -19.71
C ASN A 40 -28.29 25.62 -20.71
N ILE A 41 -29.57 25.52 -20.36
CA ILE A 41 -30.61 25.06 -21.29
C ILE A 41 -31.02 26.24 -22.17
N LEU A 42 -30.95 26.07 -23.49
CA LEU A 42 -31.40 27.08 -24.44
C LEU A 42 -32.93 27.20 -24.40
N ASN A 43 -33.47 28.41 -24.53
CA ASN A 43 -34.92 28.64 -24.54
C ASN A 43 -35.67 27.80 -25.59
N THR A 44 -35.02 27.48 -26.72
CA THR A 44 -35.56 26.62 -27.79
C THR A 44 -35.64 25.14 -27.40
N ASN A 45 -34.95 24.74 -26.33
CA ASN A 45 -34.91 23.38 -25.79
C ASN A 45 -35.74 23.25 -24.51
N ILE A 46 -36.71 24.14 -24.31
CA ILE A 46 -37.68 24.07 -23.22
C ILE A 46 -39.06 23.86 -23.85
N ILE A 47 -39.81 22.89 -23.35
CA ILE A 47 -41.25 22.75 -23.61
C ILE A 47 -42.00 23.19 -22.38
N TRP A 48 -42.97 24.08 -22.57
CA TRP A 48 -43.86 24.57 -21.53
C TRP A 48 -45.28 24.09 -21.79
N ILE A 49 -45.96 23.59 -20.77
CA ILE A 49 -47.38 23.19 -20.84
C ILE A 49 -48.16 23.86 -19.73
N ASP A 50 -49.32 24.41 -20.06
CA ASP A 50 -50.30 24.90 -19.09
C ASP A 50 -51.73 24.52 -19.49
N ALA A 51 -52.58 24.23 -18.51
CA ALA A 51 -53.99 23.89 -18.72
C ALA A 51 -54.89 25.14 -18.83
N ILE A 52 -54.36 26.34 -18.56
CA ILE A 52 -55.08 27.61 -18.61
C ILE A 52 -54.69 28.35 -19.89
N LYS A 53 -55.58 28.28 -20.89
CA LYS A 53 -55.35 28.88 -22.21
C LYS A 53 -54.93 30.35 -22.20
N SER A 54 -55.50 31.17 -21.30
CA SER A 54 -55.16 32.60 -21.22
C SER A 54 -53.71 32.83 -20.77
N LYS A 55 -53.15 31.99 -19.89
CA LYS A 55 -51.74 32.05 -19.50
C LYS A 55 -50.82 31.68 -20.66
N VAL A 56 -51.19 30.65 -21.42
CA VAL A 56 -50.47 30.27 -22.65
C VAL A 56 -50.43 31.43 -23.64
N GLU A 57 -51.57 32.05 -23.94
CA GLU A 57 -51.66 33.19 -24.85
C GLU A 57 -50.86 34.41 -24.35
N GLU A 58 -50.87 34.68 -23.05
CA GLU A 58 -50.08 35.73 -22.42
C GLU A 58 -48.57 35.49 -22.62
N ASN A 59 -48.09 34.27 -22.36
CA ASN A 59 -46.67 33.94 -22.52
C ASN A 59 -46.23 33.91 -23.98
N ILE A 60 -47.08 33.49 -24.91
CA ILE A 60 -46.84 33.65 -26.36
C ILE A 60 -46.65 35.14 -26.69
N SER A 61 -47.49 36.03 -26.13
CA SER A 61 -47.38 37.47 -26.35
C SER A 61 -46.10 38.08 -25.74
N LYS A 62 -45.57 37.47 -24.66
CA LYS A 62 -44.27 37.80 -24.06
C LYS A 62 -43.07 37.24 -24.86
N GLY A 63 -43.31 36.43 -25.90
CA GLY A 63 -42.28 35.84 -26.75
C GLY A 63 -41.71 34.52 -26.25
N ILE A 64 -42.39 33.83 -25.32
CA ILE A 64 -42.03 32.47 -24.89
C ILE A 64 -42.24 31.51 -26.05
N GLN A 65 -41.22 30.71 -26.35
CA GLN A 65 -41.25 29.69 -27.40
C GLN A 65 -41.74 28.35 -26.83
N ASN A 66 -42.26 27.48 -27.70
CA ASN A 66 -42.63 26.10 -27.36
C ASN A 66 -43.56 25.98 -26.13
N ILE A 67 -44.52 26.90 -26.01
CA ILE A 67 -45.56 26.83 -24.99
C ILE A 67 -46.86 26.30 -25.58
N TYR A 68 -47.47 25.33 -24.89
CA TYR A 68 -48.61 24.57 -25.37
C TYR A 68 -49.74 24.59 -24.34
N HIS A 69 -50.96 24.62 -24.85
CA HIS A 69 -52.16 24.47 -24.04
C HIS A 69 -52.58 23.00 -24.01
N ALA A 70 -52.49 22.36 -22.85
CA ALA A 70 -52.94 20.99 -22.65
C ALA A 70 -53.29 20.70 -21.18
N THR A 71 -54.32 19.87 -20.96
CA THR A 71 -54.66 19.34 -19.63
C THR A 71 -54.05 17.94 -19.49
N ILE A 72 -52.93 17.84 -18.78
CA ILE A 72 -52.17 16.58 -18.65
C ILE A 72 -52.81 15.67 -17.59
N SER A 73 -52.96 14.38 -17.92
CA SER A 73 -53.56 13.35 -17.06
C SER A 73 -52.93 11.97 -17.32
N ASP A 74 -53.43 10.92 -16.65
CA ASP A 74 -53.05 9.53 -16.85
C ASP A 74 -53.85 8.83 -17.97
N ILE A 75 -54.92 9.45 -18.47
CA ILE A 75 -55.81 8.90 -19.50
C ILE A 75 -56.07 9.95 -20.59
N ASP A 76 -56.05 9.54 -21.86
CA ASP A 76 -56.36 10.40 -23.01
C ASP A 76 -57.87 10.58 -23.23
N ASN A 77 -58.25 11.74 -23.79
CA ASN A 77 -59.57 12.02 -24.39
C ASN A 77 -60.78 11.93 -23.45
N ILE A 78 -60.58 11.95 -22.13
CA ILE A 78 -61.67 12.08 -21.16
C ILE A 78 -61.98 13.56 -20.90
N ASP A 79 -63.25 13.87 -20.66
CA ASP A 79 -63.65 15.21 -20.24
C ASP A 79 -63.30 15.38 -18.76
N ILE A 80 -62.38 16.31 -18.46
CA ILE A 80 -61.95 16.66 -17.11
C ILE A 80 -62.51 18.03 -16.74
N GLU A 81 -63.09 18.13 -15.56
CA GLU A 81 -63.36 19.41 -14.91
C GLU A 81 -62.06 19.96 -14.31
N PHE A 82 -61.52 21.01 -14.92
CA PHE A 82 -60.36 21.73 -14.39
C PHE A 82 -60.83 22.92 -13.56
N ASN A 83 -60.46 22.96 -12.28
CA ASN A 83 -60.92 23.97 -11.34
C ASN A 83 -60.04 25.23 -11.41
N ILE A 84 -60.65 26.39 -11.56
CA ILE A 84 -59.95 27.68 -11.62
C ILE A 84 -60.04 28.37 -10.26
N SER A 85 -58.89 28.58 -9.65
CA SER A 85 -58.76 29.32 -8.39
C SER A 85 -58.75 30.83 -8.60
N ASN A 86 -59.13 31.60 -7.57
CA ASN A 86 -59.11 33.07 -7.62
C ASN A 86 -57.70 33.67 -7.76
N ASN A 87 -56.66 32.94 -7.40
CA ASN A 87 -55.26 33.33 -7.61
C ASN A 87 -54.65 32.71 -8.88
N ILE A 88 -55.38 31.87 -9.62
CA ILE A 88 -54.96 31.13 -10.81
C ILE A 88 -53.87 30.07 -10.54
N GLN A 89 -52.86 30.39 -9.75
CA GLN A 89 -51.71 29.54 -9.41
C GLN A 89 -52.13 28.22 -8.73
N SER A 90 -53.18 28.25 -7.90
CA SER A 90 -53.65 27.05 -7.18
C SER A 90 -54.72 26.27 -7.95
N SER A 91 -54.85 26.50 -9.26
CA SER A 91 -55.83 25.80 -10.13
C SER A 91 -55.38 24.37 -10.39
N SER A 92 -56.32 23.42 -10.38
CA SER A 92 -56.00 21.99 -10.47
C SER A 92 -57.15 21.19 -11.06
N ILE A 93 -56.81 20.02 -11.63
CA ILE A 93 -57.77 18.96 -11.94
C ILE A 93 -58.43 18.43 -10.65
N LEU A 94 -57.72 18.52 -9.52
CA LEU A 94 -58.16 17.98 -8.25
C LEU A 94 -58.92 19.01 -7.41
N GLU A 95 -59.82 18.53 -6.57
CA GLU A 95 -60.53 19.36 -5.59
C GLU A 95 -59.62 19.70 -4.40
N PHE A 96 -59.80 20.86 -3.75
CA PHE A 96 -59.01 21.19 -2.56
C PHE A 96 -59.24 20.18 -1.42
N GLY A 97 -58.15 19.67 -0.86
CA GLY A 97 -58.11 18.91 0.38
C GLY A 97 -57.78 19.83 1.56
N THR A 98 -56.65 19.59 2.22
CA THR A 98 -56.16 20.43 3.32
C THR A 98 -55.79 21.84 2.88
N HIS A 99 -55.59 22.10 1.59
CA HIS A 99 -55.34 23.44 1.04
C HIS A 99 -56.38 24.47 1.49
N SER A 100 -57.66 24.08 1.50
CA SER A 100 -58.77 24.96 1.93
C SER A 100 -58.68 25.41 3.40
N GLN A 101 -57.95 24.66 4.24
CA GLN A 101 -57.72 24.99 5.65
C GLN A 101 -56.47 25.86 5.82
N GLU A 102 -55.45 25.60 5.01
CA GLU A 102 -54.14 26.29 5.07
C GLU A 102 -54.16 27.65 4.38
N HIS A 103 -54.94 27.76 3.31
CA HIS A 103 -55.13 28.97 2.53
C HIS A 103 -56.63 29.29 2.35
N PRO A 104 -57.36 29.66 3.43
CA PRO A 104 -58.82 29.84 3.38
C PRO A 104 -59.32 30.94 2.43
N SER A 105 -58.44 31.88 2.05
CA SER A 105 -58.74 32.93 1.07
C SER A 105 -58.66 32.46 -0.37
N VAL A 106 -58.07 31.29 -0.63
CA VAL A 106 -57.96 30.71 -1.96
C VAL A 106 -59.13 29.76 -2.17
N VAL A 107 -59.96 30.08 -3.16
CA VAL A 107 -61.18 29.34 -3.47
C VAL A 107 -61.29 29.15 -4.97
N TYR A 108 -61.95 28.07 -5.39
CA TYR A 108 -62.34 27.90 -6.78
C TYR A 108 -63.49 28.85 -7.12
N ILE A 109 -63.30 29.61 -8.19
CA ILE A 109 -64.26 30.62 -8.67
C ILE A 109 -64.90 30.23 -10.01
N ASP A 110 -64.31 29.27 -10.73
CA ASP A 110 -64.81 28.79 -12.01
C ASP A 110 -64.36 27.34 -12.27
N LYS A 111 -64.97 26.69 -13.27
CA LYS A 111 -64.60 25.37 -13.76
C LYS A 111 -64.65 25.35 -15.29
N ILE A 112 -63.61 24.80 -15.90
CA ILE A 112 -63.55 24.61 -17.35
C ILE A 112 -63.50 23.12 -17.68
N ILE A 113 -64.34 22.67 -18.60
CA ILE A 113 -64.33 21.28 -19.08
C ILE A 113 -63.37 21.19 -20.27
N GLN A 114 -62.37 20.32 -20.17
CA GLN A 114 -61.34 20.15 -21.18
C GLN A 114 -61.07 18.68 -21.46
N LYS A 115 -60.63 18.36 -22.69
CA LYS A 115 -60.15 17.02 -23.02
C LYS A 115 -58.76 16.82 -22.44
N SER A 116 -58.59 15.71 -21.74
CA SER A 116 -57.30 15.29 -21.22
C SER A 116 -56.38 14.75 -22.31
N THR A 117 -55.08 14.85 -22.08
CA THR A 117 -54.04 14.16 -22.85
C THR A 117 -52.97 13.63 -21.89
N THR A 118 -52.38 12.50 -22.21
CA THR A 118 -51.24 11.92 -21.49
C THR A 118 -49.95 12.59 -21.97
N VAL A 119 -48.88 12.52 -21.17
CA VAL A 119 -47.55 13.03 -21.58
C VAL A 119 -47.06 12.31 -22.84
N ASP A 120 -47.25 10.99 -22.91
CA ASP A 120 -46.87 10.18 -24.08
C ASP A 120 -47.59 10.62 -25.36
N THR A 121 -48.92 10.83 -25.27
CA THR A 121 -49.72 11.29 -26.40
C THR A 121 -49.39 12.74 -26.76
N PHE A 122 -49.16 13.61 -25.78
CA PHE A 122 -48.74 14.99 -26.02
C PHE A 122 -47.47 15.06 -26.88
N PHE A 123 -46.41 14.31 -26.50
CA PHE A 123 -45.16 14.28 -27.28
C PHE A 123 -45.42 13.80 -28.72
N LYS A 124 -46.22 12.73 -28.86
CA LYS A 124 -46.55 12.13 -30.15
C LYS A 124 -47.35 13.08 -31.05
N GLU A 125 -48.41 13.69 -30.54
CA GLU A 125 -49.32 14.55 -31.32
C GLU A 125 -48.67 15.86 -31.75
N ASN A 126 -47.75 16.39 -30.94
CA ASN A 126 -47.00 17.60 -31.26
C ASN A 126 -45.73 17.34 -32.08
N ASN A 127 -45.44 16.08 -32.44
CA ASN A 127 -44.21 15.65 -33.11
C ASN A 127 -42.94 16.14 -32.40
N ILE A 128 -42.95 16.08 -31.06
CA ILE A 128 -41.83 16.48 -30.22
C ILE A 128 -41.04 15.23 -29.84
N ASP A 129 -39.74 15.22 -30.14
CA ASP A 129 -38.84 14.16 -29.71
C ASP A 129 -38.55 14.28 -28.20
N CYS A 130 -39.17 13.41 -27.40
CA CYS A 130 -39.01 13.41 -25.95
C CYS A 130 -37.56 13.16 -25.50
N ALA A 131 -36.72 12.53 -26.33
CA ALA A 131 -35.31 12.25 -25.99
C ALA A 131 -34.46 13.53 -25.82
N LEU A 132 -34.95 14.68 -26.30
CA LEU A 132 -34.28 15.98 -26.17
C LEU A 132 -34.53 16.66 -24.81
N TYR A 133 -35.50 16.19 -24.02
CA TYR A 133 -35.93 16.84 -22.79
C TYR A 133 -35.73 15.92 -21.60
N ASP A 134 -34.56 16.05 -20.97
CA ASP A 134 -34.04 15.15 -19.94
C ASP A 134 -34.13 15.72 -18.51
N PHE A 135 -34.58 16.97 -18.34
CA PHE A 135 -35.00 17.55 -17.06
C PHE A 135 -36.51 17.80 -17.06
N TRP A 136 -37.25 17.09 -16.22
CA TRP A 136 -38.70 17.25 -16.11
C TRP A 136 -39.05 18.08 -14.87
N ASN A 137 -40.01 18.98 -14.98
CA ASN A 137 -40.47 19.82 -13.88
C ASN A 137 -42.00 19.89 -13.87
N PHE A 138 -42.64 19.28 -12.87
CA PHE A 138 -44.09 19.32 -12.72
C PHE A 138 -44.48 20.09 -11.47
N ASP A 139 -45.22 21.17 -11.69
CA ASP A 139 -45.86 21.98 -10.66
C ASP A 139 -47.35 22.13 -11.05
N ILE A 140 -48.12 21.09 -10.79
CA ILE A 140 -49.51 20.97 -11.27
C ILE A 140 -50.49 20.70 -10.14
N GLN A 141 -50.13 21.20 -8.96
CA GLN A 141 -51.04 21.40 -7.84
C GLN A 141 -51.76 20.08 -7.46
N GLY A 142 -50.95 19.06 -7.18
CA GLY A 142 -51.37 17.74 -6.69
C GLY A 142 -51.57 16.66 -7.76
N ALA A 143 -51.54 17.03 -9.05
CA ALA A 143 -51.71 16.09 -10.16
C ALA A 143 -50.39 15.44 -10.64
N GLU A 144 -49.27 15.62 -9.94
CA GLU A 144 -47.93 15.18 -10.37
C GLU A 144 -47.87 13.67 -10.63
N LEU A 145 -48.35 12.86 -9.69
CA LEU A 145 -48.42 11.41 -9.86
C LEU A 145 -49.35 10.99 -11.00
N MET A 146 -50.43 11.74 -11.25
CA MET A 146 -51.36 11.48 -12.36
C MET A 146 -50.65 11.74 -13.70
N ALA A 147 -49.96 12.87 -13.84
CA ALA A 147 -49.17 13.16 -15.04
C ALA A 147 -48.07 12.12 -15.27
N LEU A 148 -47.38 11.69 -14.21
CA LEU A 148 -46.35 10.63 -14.29
C LEU A 148 -46.93 9.30 -14.77
N LYS A 149 -48.12 8.89 -14.31
CA LYS A 149 -48.81 7.69 -14.79
C LYS A 149 -49.20 7.77 -16.27
N GLY A 150 -49.35 8.97 -16.82
CA GLY A 150 -49.52 9.23 -18.26
C GLY A 150 -48.23 9.30 -19.07
N SER A 151 -47.07 8.96 -18.49
CA SER A 151 -45.75 9.14 -19.12
C SER A 151 -44.94 7.85 -19.26
N ILE A 152 -45.60 6.68 -19.19
CA ILE A 152 -44.92 5.38 -19.06
C ILE A 152 -43.93 5.04 -20.18
N ASN A 153 -44.05 5.65 -21.37
CA ASN A 153 -43.09 5.47 -22.46
C ASN A 153 -42.04 6.60 -22.50
N SER A 154 -42.45 7.85 -22.27
CA SER A 154 -41.57 9.03 -22.36
C SER A 154 -40.67 9.23 -21.15
N ILE A 155 -41.05 8.71 -19.97
CA ILE A 155 -40.27 8.83 -18.72
C ILE A 155 -38.86 8.24 -18.83
N TYR A 156 -38.64 7.34 -19.79
CA TYR A 156 -37.30 6.78 -20.04
C TYR A 156 -36.30 7.82 -20.55
N SER A 157 -36.78 8.92 -21.15
CA SER A 157 -35.96 10.04 -21.64
C SER A 157 -35.52 11.00 -20.52
N ALA A 158 -36.26 11.05 -19.41
CA ALA A 158 -35.87 11.85 -18.25
C ALA A 158 -34.60 11.29 -17.60
N LYS A 159 -33.72 12.20 -17.16
CA LYS A 159 -32.59 11.93 -16.24
C LYS A 159 -32.85 12.51 -14.86
N VAL A 160 -33.60 13.61 -14.81
CA VAL A 160 -33.94 14.35 -13.59
C VAL A 160 -35.41 14.71 -13.63
N ILE A 161 -36.09 14.55 -12.49
CA ILE A 161 -37.50 14.93 -12.32
C ILE A 161 -37.60 15.79 -11.06
N TYR A 162 -38.12 17.00 -11.23
CA TYR A 162 -38.46 17.94 -10.17
C TYR A 162 -39.97 17.96 -10.01
N LEU A 163 -40.47 17.77 -8.80
CA LEU A 163 -41.91 17.71 -8.52
C LEU A 163 -42.26 18.53 -7.28
N GLU A 164 -43.42 19.17 -7.31
CA GLU A 164 -44.16 19.47 -6.08
C GLU A 164 -44.68 18.15 -5.48
N VAL A 165 -44.50 17.95 -4.18
CA VAL A 165 -44.84 16.72 -3.46
C VAL A 165 -45.59 17.01 -2.16
N ASN A 166 -46.38 16.02 -1.73
CA ASN A 166 -47.31 16.17 -0.62
C ASN A 166 -47.16 15.01 0.38
N GLU A 167 -47.11 15.28 1.68
CA GLU A 167 -47.15 14.28 2.77
C GLU A 167 -48.59 13.94 3.19
N LYS A 168 -49.53 14.82 2.86
CA LYS A 168 -50.96 14.68 3.12
C LYS A 168 -51.74 15.22 1.92
N GLU A 169 -53.02 14.89 1.82
CA GLU A 169 -53.86 15.36 0.73
C GLU A 169 -54.11 16.88 0.79
N LEU A 170 -53.15 17.68 0.30
CA LEU A 170 -53.32 19.12 0.05
C LEU A 170 -54.43 19.34 -0.97
N TYR A 171 -54.42 18.51 -2.01
CA TYR A 171 -55.50 18.28 -2.96
C TYR A 171 -56.07 16.87 -2.74
N LYS A 172 -57.38 16.71 -2.90
CA LYS A 172 -58.06 15.43 -2.66
C LYS A 172 -57.56 14.36 -3.63
N ASN A 173 -57.17 13.21 -3.08
CA ASN A 173 -56.59 12.09 -3.84
C ASN A 173 -55.32 12.46 -4.63
N CYS A 174 -54.57 13.49 -4.23
CA CYS A 174 -53.27 13.76 -4.82
C CYS A 174 -52.29 12.61 -4.53
N GLY A 175 -51.26 12.47 -5.36
CA GLY A 175 -50.18 11.53 -5.06
C GLY A 175 -49.41 11.99 -3.83
N LEU A 176 -49.23 11.11 -2.84
CA LEU A 176 -48.33 11.39 -1.73
C LEU A 176 -46.88 11.12 -2.16
N VAL A 177 -45.93 11.74 -1.47
CA VAL A 177 -44.51 11.61 -1.78
C VAL A 177 -44.03 10.15 -1.76
N GLU A 178 -44.59 9.32 -0.87
CA GLU A 178 -44.29 7.89 -0.82
C GLU A 178 -44.85 7.12 -2.03
N ASP A 179 -46.02 7.53 -2.55
CA ASP A 179 -46.61 6.94 -3.75
C ASP A 179 -45.80 7.31 -5.01
N ILE A 180 -45.30 8.55 -5.05
CA ILE A 180 -44.41 9.04 -6.10
C ILE A 180 -43.09 8.28 -6.05
N ASP A 181 -42.48 8.14 -4.87
CA ASP A 181 -41.26 7.34 -4.68
C ASP A 181 -41.46 5.90 -5.17
N LEU A 182 -42.58 5.27 -4.79
CA LEU A 182 -42.93 3.91 -5.20
C LEU A 182 -43.11 3.79 -6.72
N PHE A 183 -43.78 4.76 -7.36
CA PHE A 183 -43.95 4.77 -8.81
C PHE A 183 -42.61 4.97 -9.53
N LEU A 184 -41.85 6.01 -9.15
CA LEU A 184 -40.61 6.38 -9.80
C LEU A 184 -39.50 5.33 -9.62
N SER A 185 -39.52 4.60 -8.50
CA SER A 185 -38.60 3.47 -8.28
C SER A 185 -38.69 2.39 -9.37
N GLN A 186 -39.85 2.21 -10.00
CA GLN A 186 -40.06 1.26 -11.11
C GLN A 186 -39.36 1.68 -12.41
N TYR A 187 -38.93 2.93 -12.50
CA TYR A 187 -38.25 3.52 -13.66
C TYR A 187 -36.80 3.92 -13.32
N ASP A 188 -36.23 3.29 -12.30
CA ASP A 188 -34.88 3.50 -11.79
C ASP A 188 -34.64 4.90 -11.19
N PHE A 189 -35.66 5.65 -10.79
CA PHE A 189 -35.47 6.95 -10.15
C PHE A 189 -35.34 6.83 -8.64
N ILE A 190 -34.48 7.67 -8.05
CA ILE A 190 -34.33 7.84 -6.61
C ILE A 190 -34.51 9.30 -6.21
N ARG A 191 -35.22 9.53 -5.12
CA ARG A 191 -35.31 10.85 -4.48
C ARG A 191 -33.98 11.17 -3.80
N VAL A 192 -33.39 12.31 -4.14
CA VAL A 192 -32.06 12.72 -3.63
C VAL A 192 -32.10 13.95 -2.75
N ILE A 193 -33.15 14.75 -2.83
CA ILE A 193 -33.40 15.88 -1.92
C ILE A 193 -34.91 16.15 -1.84
N THR A 194 -35.35 16.67 -0.70
CA THR A 194 -36.72 17.13 -0.49
C THR A 194 -36.71 18.31 0.47
N ASN A 195 -37.40 19.39 0.11
CA ASN A 195 -37.61 20.56 0.96
C ASN A 195 -39.11 20.70 1.24
N MET A 196 -39.53 20.26 2.43
CA MET A 196 -40.92 20.32 2.89
C MET A 196 -41.21 21.64 3.63
N THR A 197 -42.40 22.18 3.43
CA THR A 197 -42.95 23.25 4.26
C THR A 197 -43.54 22.69 5.55
N ILE A 198 -43.79 23.55 6.54
CA ILE A 198 -44.49 23.17 7.78
C ILE A 198 -45.91 22.63 7.53
N ASN A 199 -46.45 22.92 6.35
CA ASN A 199 -47.78 22.53 5.95
C ASN A 199 -47.81 21.15 5.25
N GLY A 200 -46.69 20.43 5.14
CA GLY A 200 -46.70 19.06 4.60
C GLY A 200 -46.84 18.98 3.08
N TRP A 201 -46.55 20.07 2.37
CA TRP A 201 -46.24 20.07 0.92
C TRP A 201 -44.85 20.66 0.71
N GLY A 202 -44.20 20.38 -0.41
CA GLY A 202 -42.89 20.92 -0.72
C GLY A 202 -42.38 20.44 -2.07
N ASP A 203 -41.07 20.52 -2.28
CA ASP A 203 -40.46 20.11 -3.55
C ASP A 203 -39.49 18.95 -3.35
N ALA A 204 -39.45 18.04 -4.32
CA ALA A 204 -38.53 16.92 -4.37
C ALA A 204 -37.79 16.85 -5.71
N LEU A 205 -36.51 16.48 -5.64
CA LEU A 205 -35.70 16.17 -6.81
C LEU A 205 -35.41 14.67 -6.86
N TYR A 206 -35.67 14.10 -8.01
CA TYR A 206 -35.39 12.72 -8.35
C TYR A 206 -34.35 12.67 -9.46
N ILE A 207 -33.42 11.73 -9.36
CA ILE A 207 -32.47 11.43 -10.42
C ILE A 207 -32.60 9.98 -10.83
N LYS A 208 -32.37 9.72 -12.11
CA LYS A 208 -32.27 8.36 -12.61
C LYS A 208 -31.01 7.73 -12.08
N ARG A 209 -31.12 6.54 -11.49
CA ARG A 209 -29.96 5.75 -11.04
C ARG A 209 -29.00 5.57 -12.21
N PRO A 210 -27.68 5.66 -11.97
CA PRO A 210 -26.70 5.26 -12.96
C PRO A 210 -26.95 3.80 -13.31
N LYS A 211 -27.14 3.52 -14.60
CA LYS A 211 -27.54 2.18 -15.07
C LYS A 211 -26.52 1.08 -14.76
N ASN A 212 -25.26 1.42 -14.46
CA ASN A 212 -24.24 0.42 -14.15
C ASN A 212 -23.33 0.90 -13.01
N TYR A 213 -23.08 0.00 -12.06
CA TYR A 213 -22.07 0.20 -11.03
C TYR A 213 -20.80 -0.59 -11.33
N ILE A 214 -19.70 -0.12 -10.77
CA ILE A 214 -18.44 -0.85 -10.69
C ILE A 214 -18.06 -1.01 -9.21
N THR A 215 -17.58 -2.19 -8.86
CA THR A 215 -17.05 -2.46 -7.53
C THR A 215 -15.87 -3.42 -7.63
N PHE A 216 -15.25 -3.74 -6.50
CA PHE A 216 -14.18 -4.72 -6.46
C PHE A 216 -14.36 -5.69 -5.30
N LYS A 217 -13.90 -6.91 -5.51
CA LYS A 217 -13.79 -7.91 -4.46
C LYS A 217 -12.48 -7.71 -3.73
N LYS A 218 -12.58 -7.25 -2.49
CA LYS A 218 -11.42 -6.95 -1.65
C LYS A 218 -10.51 -8.17 -1.51
N ILE A 219 -9.27 -8.06 -1.98
CA ILE A 219 -8.24 -9.08 -1.84
C ILE A 219 -6.90 -8.45 -1.47
N GLY A 220 -6.15 -9.12 -0.58
CA GLY A 220 -4.85 -8.63 -0.11
C GLY A 220 -4.94 -7.55 0.97
N ARG A 221 -3.94 -6.67 1.02
CA ARG A 221 -3.76 -5.65 2.07
C ARG A 221 -4.14 -4.26 1.58
N ALA A 222 -3.99 -3.23 2.43
CA ALA A 222 -4.39 -1.86 2.12
C ALA A 222 -3.85 -1.34 0.77
N GLY A 223 -2.58 -1.59 0.43
CA GLY A 223 -2.02 -1.19 -0.86
C GLY A 223 -2.73 -1.86 -2.06
N ASN A 224 -3.09 -3.14 -1.93
CA ASN A 224 -3.87 -3.85 -2.95
C ASN A 224 -5.26 -3.23 -3.11
N ASN A 225 -5.98 -3.02 -2.01
CA ASN A 225 -7.34 -2.49 -2.02
C ASN A 225 -7.39 -1.06 -2.57
N LEU A 226 -6.37 -0.24 -2.28
CA LEU A 226 -6.22 1.11 -2.84
C LEU A 226 -6.05 1.07 -4.37
N PHE A 227 -5.30 0.11 -4.91
CA PHE A 227 -5.20 -0.10 -6.36
C PHE A 227 -6.52 -0.58 -6.97
N GLN A 228 -7.23 -1.51 -6.33
CA GLN A 228 -8.54 -1.97 -6.79
C GLN A 228 -9.56 -0.82 -6.84
N TYR A 229 -9.58 0.01 -5.80
CA TYR A 229 -10.40 1.21 -5.76
C TYR A 229 -9.99 2.23 -6.84
N MET A 230 -8.70 2.52 -6.98
CA MET A 230 -8.19 3.42 -8.01
C MET A 230 -8.50 2.94 -9.43
N PHE A 231 -8.51 1.62 -9.67
CA PHE A 231 -8.97 1.03 -10.92
C PHE A 231 -10.46 1.30 -11.16
N CYS A 232 -11.31 1.09 -10.15
CA CYS A 232 -12.74 1.43 -10.27
C CYS A 232 -12.92 2.91 -10.62
N LYS A 233 -12.16 3.81 -9.99
CA LYS A 233 -12.19 5.26 -10.27
C LYS A 233 -11.71 5.60 -11.68
N LEU A 234 -10.70 4.91 -12.20
CA LEU A 234 -10.27 5.06 -13.59
C LEU A 234 -11.42 4.71 -14.55
N ILE A 235 -12.16 3.63 -14.30
CA ILE A 235 -13.32 3.27 -15.11
C ILE A 235 -14.43 4.31 -14.97
N CYS A 236 -14.76 4.76 -13.75
CA CYS A 236 -15.72 5.84 -13.53
C CYS A 236 -15.34 7.12 -14.29
N LEU A 237 -14.05 7.44 -14.36
CA LEU A 237 -13.56 8.62 -15.08
C LEU A 237 -13.72 8.50 -16.60
N GLN A 238 -13.59 7.29 -17.15
CA GLN A 238 -13.62 7.02 -18.59
C GLN A 238 -15.00 6.59 -19.12
N THR A 239 -15.96 6.34 -18.23
CA THR A 239 -17.26 5.76 -18.57
C THR A 239 -18.38 6.39 -17.74
N ASN A 240 -19.61 5.87 -17.84
CA ASN A 240 -20.74 6.31 -17.01
C ASN A 240 -20.95 5.45 -15.74
N TYR A 241 -20.02 4.56 -15.42
CA TYR A 241 -20.11 3.71 -14.24
C TYR A 241 -19.93 4.51 -12.96
N GLN A 242 -20.67 4.13 -11.91
CA GLN A 242 -20.45 4.66 -10.57
C GLN A 242 -19.88 3.59 -9.63
N TYR A 243 -18.96 4.01 -8.75
CA TYR A 243 -18.44 3.11 -7.75
C TYR A 243 -19.48 2.91 -6.64
N ILE A 244 -19.74 1.67 -6.26
CA ILE A 244 -20.56 1.33 -5.11
C ILE A 244 -19.81 0.26 -4.29
N PRO A 245 -19.72 0.39 -2.95
CA PRO A 245 -19.14 -0.67 -2.11
C PRO A 245 -19.86 -2.01 -2.35
N LEU A 246 -19.10 -3.11 -2.50
CA LEU A 246 -19.64 -4.42 -2.87
C LEU A 246 -20.74 -4.89 -1.92
N GLU A 247 -20.59 -4.60 -0.63
CA GLU A 247 -21.51 -5.00 0.43
C GLU A 247 -22.83 -4.21 0.44
N GLU A 248 -22.90 -3.09 -0.30
CA GLU A 248 -24.11 -2.27 -0.43
C GLU A 248 -24.94 -2.65 -1.67
N LEU A 249 -24.50 -3.65 -2.42
CA LEU A 249 -25.16 -4.10 -3.65
C LEU A 249 -26.25 -5.13 -3.40
N ASP A 250 -27.31 -5.07 -4.21
CA ASP A 250 -28.24 -6.17 -4.37
C ASP A 250 -27.62 -7.23 -5.29
N ILE A 251 -27.24 -8.36 -4.70
CA ILE A 251 -26.57 -9.48 -5.37
C ILE A 251 -27.41 -10.15 -6.47
N ASN A 252 -28.69 -9.77 -6.61
CA ASN A 252 -29.57 -10.30 -7.65
C ASN A 252 -29.41 -9.60 -9.01
N GLU A 253 -28.72 -8.46 -9.07
CA GLU A 253 -28.48 -7.76 -10.34
C GLU A 253 -27.41 -8.45 -11.19
N PRO A 254 -27.58 -8.53 -12.52
CA PRO A 254 -26.60 -9.14 -13.41
C PRO A 254 -25.29 -8.32 -13.44
N TYR A 255 -24.16 -9.00 -13.28
CA TYR A 255 -22.82 -8.41 -13.36
C TYR A 255 -21.88 -9.28 -14.21
N ILE A 256 -20.80 -8.68 -14.68
CA ILE A 256 -19.62 -9.40 -15.19
C ILE A 256 -18.44 -9.25 -14.24
N THR A 257 -17.54 -10.24 -14.29
CA THR A 257 -16.27 -10.19 -13.57
C THR A 257 -15.14 -9.78 -14.50
N ILE A 258 -14.24 -8.93 -13.99
CA ILE A 258 -13.12 -8.36 -14.75
C ILE A 258 -11.79 -8.64 -14.02
N TYR A 259 -10.76 -8.96 -14.81
CA TYR A 259 -9.41 -9.31 -14.33
C TYR A 259 -8.32 -8.35 -14.87
N GLU A 260 -7.07 -8.60 -14.47
CA GLU A 260 -5.88 -7.75 -14.65
C GLU A 260 -5.61 -7.22 -16.08
N ASN A 261 -6.09 -7.91 -17.11
CA ASN A 261 -5.82 -7.64 -18.53
C ASN A 261 -7.06 -7.13 -19.30
N ASP A 262 -8.20 -6.94 -18.64
CA ASP A 262 -9.46 -6.65 -19.32
C ASP A 262 -9.75 -5.14 -19.47
N LEU A 263 -8.81 -4.25 -19.08
CA LEU A 263 -9.00 -2.79 -19.15
C LEU A 263 -9.40 -2.31 -20.56
N GLU A 264 -8.70 -2.78 -21.61
CA GLU A 264 -8.99 -2.36 -22.99
C GLU A 264 -10.40 -2.79 -23.45
N LYS A 265 -10.92 -3.92 -22.95
CA LYS A 265 -12.28 -4.37 -23.28
C LYS A 265 -13.35 -3.43 -22.71
N ILE A 266 -13.09 -2.86 -21.54
CA ILE A 266 -13.98 -1.89 -20.91
C ILE A 266 -13.91 -0.56 -21.67
N LEU A 267 -12.69 -0.04 -21.87
CA LEU A 267 -12.49 1.28 -22.48
C LEU A 267 -12.89 1.33 -23.97
N SER A 268 -12.80 0.21 -24.69
CA SER A 268 -13.29 0.10 -26.07
C SER A 268 -14.82 0.02 -26.17
N GLY A 269 -15.52 -0.12 -25.03
CA GLY A 269 -16.97 -0.28 -24.98
C GLY A 269 -17.44 -1.64 -25.49
N GLU A 270 -16.59 -2.67 -25.47
CA GLU A 270 -17.00 -4.06 -25.73
C GLU A 270 -17.94 -4.57 -24.61
N VAL A 271 -17.71 -4.09 -23.39
CA VAL A 271 -18.63 -4.25 -22.25
C VAL A 271 -19.64 -3.09 -22.26
N LYS A 272 -20.93 -3.38 -22.53
CA LYS A 272 -22.01 -2.38 -22.45
C LYS A 272 -23.12 -2.85 -21.52
N ASN A 273 -23.62 -1.92 -20.69
CA ASN A 273 -24.88 -2.05 -19.95
C ASN A 273 -24.95 -3.26 -19.00
N THR A 274 -23.88 -3.54 -18.26
CA THR A 274 -23.89 -4.52 -17.17
C THR A 274 -22.99 -4.08 -16.03
N ASN A 275 -23.39 -4.37 -14.80
CA ASN A 275 -22.60 -4.09 -13.61
C ASN A 275 -21.24 -4.82 -13.62
N ILE A 276 -20.23 -4.24 -12.98
CA ILE A 276 -18.85 -4.79 -12.99
C ILE A 276 -18.39 -5.11 -11.58
N ILE A 277 -17.85 -6.33 -11.40
CA ILE A 277 -17.07 -6.72 -10.22
C ILE A 277 -15.62 -6.99 -10.64
N CYS A 278 -14.70 -6.23 -10.07
CA CYS A 278 -13.27 -6.37 -10.29
C CYS A 278 -12.67 -7.42 -9.33
N GLU A 279 -12.06 -8.48 -9.86
CA GLU A 279 -11.42 -9.57 -9.07
C GLU A 279 -9.89 -9.64 -9.22
N GLY A 280 -9.26 -8.66 -9.88
CA GLY A 280 -7.80 -8.51 -9.98
C GLY A 280 -7.19 -7.57 -8.93
N PHE A 281 -5.88 -7.37 -8.98
CA PHE A 281 -5.17 -6.38 -8.18
C PHE A 281 -4.99 -5.04 -8.92
N PHE A 282 -4.92 -5.08 -10.24
CA PHE A 282 -4.82 -3.94 -11.16
C PHE A 282 -3.54 -3.11 -10.94
N GLN A 283 -2.40 -3.76 -10.72
CA GLN A 283 -1.16 -3.14 -10.24
C GLN A 283 -0.18 -2.79 -11.35
N LYS A 284 -0.70 -2.22 -12.45
CA LYS A 284 0.09 -1.76 -13.59
C LYS A 284 0.06 -0.25 -13.66
N SER A 285 1.20 0.38 -13.39
CA SER A 285 1.32 1.85 -13.36
C SER A 285 0.84 2.52 -14.65
N ASP A 286 1.08 1.87 -15.80
CA ASP A 286 0.78 2.41 -17.13
C ASP A 286 -0.73 2.70 -17.33
N TYR A 287 -1.61 2.08 -16.55
CA TYR A 287 -3.05 2.38 -16.57
C TYR A 287 -3.38 3.75 -15.97
N TYR A 288 -2.60 4.19 -14.97
CA TYR A 288 -2.95 5.33 -14.12
C TYR A 288 -2.16 6.60 -14.43
N ILE A 289 -0.89 6.45 -14.86
CA ILE A 289 -0.02 7.60 -15.15
C ILE A 289 -0.64 8.61 -16.13
N PRO A 290 -1.28 8.19 -17.24
CA PRO A 290 -1.91 9.14 -18.17
C PRO A 290 -3.05 9.97 -17.56
N TYR A 291 -3.68 9.46 -16.49
CA TYR A 291 -4.85 10.06 -15.84
C TYR A 291 -4.54 10.59 -14.44
N ARG A 292 -3.25 10.76 -14.11
CA ARG A 292 -2.81 11.06 -12.74
C ARG A 292 -3.51 12.29 -12.18
N GLU A 293 -3.53 13.42 -12.89
CA GLU A 293 -4.14 14.67 -12.39
C GLU A 293 -5.63 14.51 -12.09
N GLN A 294 -6.42 13.88 -12.99
CA GLN A 294 -7.85 13.65 -12.75
C GLN A 294 -8.09 12.68 -11.58
N LEU A 295 -7.28 11.62 -11.49
CA LEU A 295 -7.37 10.67 -10.39
C LEU A 295 -7.00 11.33 -9.05
N LEU A 296 -6.00 12.21 -9.01
CA LEU A 296 -5.67 12.96 -7.81
C LEU A 296 -6.84 13.82 -7.35
N ASP A 297 -7.49 14.55 -8.25
CA ASP A 297 -8.65 15.37 -7.89
C ASP A 297 -9.75 14.52 -7.23
N ILE A 298 -10.15 13.42 -7.88
CA ILE A 298 -11.13 12.46 -7.35
C ILE A 298 -10.70 11.91 -5.98
N LEU A 299 -9.44 11.47 -5.87
CA LEU A 299 -8.91 10.84 -4.67
C LEU A 299 -8.86 11.82 -3.48
N TYR A 300 -8.54 13.10 -3.70
CA TYR A 300 -8.47 14.10 -2.63
C TYR A 300 -9.84 14.66 -2.20
N THR A 301 -10.88 14.53 -3.03
CA THR A 301 -12.22 15.07 -2.74
C THR A 301 -13.27 14.02 -2.38
N THR A 302 -12.95 12.73 -2.54
CA THR A 302 -13.92 11.65 -2.31
C THR A 302 -14.19 11.38 -0.82
N GLU A 303 -15.46 11.14 -0.50
CA GLU A 303 -15.93 10.63 0.81
C GLU A 303 -16.28 9.13 0.74
N GLU A 304 -15.87 8.46 -0.33
CA GLU A 304 -16.15 7.05 -0.55
C GLU A 304 -15.31 6.17 0.38
N TYR A 305 -15.75 4.92 0.49
CA TYR A 305 -15.16 3.91 1.36
C TYR A 305 -15.34 2.51 0.77
N TRP A 306 -14.70 1.52 1.39
CA TRP A 306 -15.10 0.12 1.28
C TRP A 306 -15.40 -0.42 2.68
N ILE A 307 -16.12 -1.54 2.77
CA ILE A 307 -16.35 -2.23 4.04
C ILE A 307 -15.18 -3.18 4.31
N ASP A 308 -14.60 -3.08 5.49
CA ASP A 308 -13.33 -3.74 5.83
C ASP A 308 -13.53 -5.16 6.38
N ASP A 309 -14.64 -5.40 7.07
CA ASP A 309 -14.91 -6.64 7.77
C ASP A 309 -16.41 -6.99 7.85
N SER A 310 -16.70 -8.19 8.35
CA SER A 310 -18.07 -8.69 8.54
C SER A 310 -18.90 -7.88 9.53
N ASN A 311 -18.29 -6.97 10.29
CA ASN A 311 -18.98 -6.11 11.25
C ASN A 311 -19.47 -4.81 10.60
N GLY A 312 -19.19 -4.60 9.31
CA GLY A 312 -19.63 -3.40 8.59
C GLY A 312 -18.74 -2.18 8.80
N ASN A 313 -17.50 -2.36 9.28
CA ASN A 313 -16.59 -1.25 9.52
C ASN A 313 -16.17 -0.58 8.20
N LYS A 314 -16.41 0.72 8.06
CA LYS A 314 -16.07 1.49 6.87
C LYS A 314 -14.59 1.94 6.92
N LYS A 315 -13.87 1.78 5.81
CA LYS A 315 -12.54 2.36 5.59
C LYS A 315 -12.64 3.47 4.57
N TYR A 316 -12.59 4.71 5.05
CA TYR A 316 -12.67 5.87 4.19
C TYR A 316 -11.38 6.10 3.42
N ILE A 317 -11.52 6.39 2.12
CA ILE A 317 -10.39 6.67 1.23
C ILE A 317 -9.61 7.90 1.71
N ARG A 318 -10.33 8.94 2.17
CA ARG A 318 -9.73 10.15 2.73
C ARG A 318 -8.81 9.90 3.93
N ASP A 319 -9.01 8.83 4.71
CA ASP A 319 -8.12 8.55 5.84
C ASP A 319 -6.72 8.15 5.36
N PHE A 320 -6.61 7.43 4.23
CA PHE A 320 -5.32 7.09 3.64
C PHE A 320 -4.62 8.30 2.99
N ILE A 321 -5.40 9.26 2.51
CA ILE A 321 -4.92 10.36 1.67
C ILE A 321 -4.65 11.64 2.46
N ASN A 322 -5.44 11.91 3.51
CA ASN A 322 -5.44 13.18 4.23
C ASN A 322 -4.87 13.07 5.66
N THR A 323 -4.53 11.87 6.15
CA THR A 323 -3.89 11.74 7.48
C THR A 323 -2.57 12.53 7.49
N PRO A 324 -2.37 13.48 8.42
CA PRO A 324 -1.15 14.28 8.46
C PRO A 324 0.04 13.46 8.97
N SER A 325 1.24 13.76 8.47
CA SER A 325 2.47 13.19 9.02
C SER A 325 2.67 13.65 10.47
N HIS A 326 3.02 12.72 11.35
CA HIS A 326 3.37 13.02 12.75
C HIS A 326 4.85 13.42 12.90
N ILE A 327 5.63 13.34 11.82
CA ILE A 327 7.04 13.74 11.76
C ILE A 327 7.18 14.94 10.82
N ASN A 328 7.93 15.95 11.27
CA ASN A 328 8.30 17.09 10.45
C ASN A 328 9.57 16.75 9.66
N LEU A 329 9.43 16.48 8.37
CA LEU A 329 10.52 16.08 7.47
C LEU A 329 11.13 17.32 6.82
N GLY A 330 12.45 17.45 6.85
CA GLY A 330 13.20 18.48 6.13
C GLY A 330 13.52 18.06 4.70
N ASP A 331 13.76 19.04 3.82
CA ASP A 331 14.00 18.83 2.37
C ASP A 331 15.11 17.83 2.02
N ASN A 332 16.09 17.67 2.92
CA ASN A 332 17.25 16.79 2.78
C ASN A 332 17.14 15.48 3.58
N ASP A 333 15.98 15.19 4.15
CA ASP A 333 15.73 13.90 4.80
C ASP A 333 15.44 12.82 3.75
N ILE A 334 15.92 11.60 4.01
CA ILE A 334 15.66 10.43 3.19
C ILE A 334 14.77 9.47 3.95
N VAL A 335 13.69 9.02 3.33
CA VAL A 335 12.86 7.93 3.84
C VAL A 335 13.12 6.68 3.01
N MET A 336 13.37 5.56 3.67
CA MET A 336 13.46 4.24 3.05
C MET A 336 12.28 3.41 3.53
N HIS A 337 11.49 2.89 2.60
CA HIS A 337 10.47 1.91 2.93
C HIS A 337 11.04 0.51 2.70
N ILE A 338 11.14 -0.28 3.77
CA ILE A 338 11.68 -1.64 3.72
C ILE A 338 10.55 -2.64 4.01
N ARG A 339 10.31 -3.55 3.08
CA ARG A 339 9.27 -4.58 3.20
C ARG A 339 9.92 -5.95 3.40
N LEU A 340 9.80 -6.47 4.62
CA LEU A 340 10.27 -7.81 5.02
C LEU A 340 9.05 -8.71 5.21
N GLY A 341 8.83 -9.30 6.40
CA GLY A 341 7.59 -9.99 6.75
C GLY A 341 7.08 -10.95 5.68
N ASP A 342 5.90 -10.66 5.12
CA ASP A 342 5.23 -11.46 4.11
C ASP A 342 5.90 -11.49 2.73
N PHE A 343 6.93 -10.68 2.47
CA PHE A 343 7.73 -10.78 1.25
C PHE A 343 8.70 -11.97 1.29
N LYS A 344 8.95 -12.55 2.48
CA LYS A 344 9.51 -13.89 2.64
C LYS A 344 8.38 -14.92 2.44
N HIS A 345 7.94 -15.07 1.20
CA HIS A 345 6.79 -15.89 0.84
C HIS A 345 6.97 -17.37 1.21
N GLU A 346 6.18 -17.88 2.15
CA GLU A 346 6.21 -19.31 2.52
C GLU A 346 5.84 -20.25 1.36
N TRP A 347 5.06 -19.77 0.40
CA TRP A 347 4.60 -20.53 -0.77
C TRP A 347 5.59 -20.52 -1.95
N HIS A 348 6.61 -19.67 -1.95
CA HIS A 348 7.61 -19.59 -3.01
C HIS A 348 9.00 -19.97 -2.47
N LEU A 349 9.23 -21.28 -2.32
CA LEU A 349 10.33 -21.86 -1.53
C LEU A 349 11.76 -21.41 -1.86
N SER A 350 12.02 -20.82 -3.04
CA SER A 350 13.37 -20.40 -3.45
C SER A 350 13.59 -18.88 -3.48
N ASN A 351 12.56 -18.07 -3.72
CA ASN A 351 12.71 -16.64 -4.04
C ASN A 351 11.82 -15.80 -3.12
N THR A 352 12.28 -14.60 -2.77
CA THR A 352 11.48 -13.61 -2.04
C THR A 352 11.22 -12.39 -2.92
N ASP A 353 10.36 -11.48 -2.47
CA ASP A 353 10.27 -10.12 -3.03
C ASP A 353 11.08 -9.08 -2.20
N ILE A 354 11.96 -9.57 -1.32
CA ILE A 354 12.79 -8.74 -0.45
C ILE A 354 13.99 -8.25 -1.25
N LEU A 355 14.17 -6.93 -1.31
CA LEU A 355 15.33 -6.34 -1.98
C LEU A 355 16.62 -6.62 -1.21
N PRO A 356 17.77 -6.77 -1.87
CA PRO A 356 19.05 -6.91 -1.19
C PRO A 356 19.45 -5.60 -0.48
N PRO A 357 20.12 -5.64 0.69
CA PRO A 357 20.59 -4.44 1.36
C PRO A 357 21.48 -3.55 0.48
N SER A 358 22.22 -4.15 -0.46
CA SER A 358 23.07 -3.45 -1.44
C SER A 358 22.29 -2.46 -2.31
N TYR A 359 21.01 -2.69 -2.59
CA TYR A 359 20.16 -1.75 -3.34
C TYR A 359 20.08 -0.39 -2.63
N TYR A 360 19.66 -0.41 -1.36
CA TYR A 360 19.54 0.80 -0.54
C TYR A 360 20.92 1.41 -0.25
N ILE A 361 21.90 0.58 0.11
CA ILE A 361 23.27 1.01 0.41
C ILE A 361 23.89 1.78 -0.76
N ASN A 362 23.79 1.24 -1.98
CA ASN A 362 24.39 1.87 -3.15
C ASN A 362 23.74 3.24 -3.42
N ILE A 363 22.43 3.39 -3.19
CA ILE A 363 21.75 4.68 -3.33
C ILE A 363 22.26 5.68 -2.29
N LEU A 364 22.38 5.27 -1.02
CA LEU A 364 22.86 6.12 0.06
C LEU A 364 24.33 6.55 -0.13
N GLU A 365 25.20 5.62 -0.54
CA GLU A 365 26.64 5.91 -0.76
C GLU A 365 26.88 6.83 -1.96
N ASN A 366 25.99 6.80 -2.97
CA ASN A 366 26.08 7.67 -4.14
C ASN A 366 25.20 8.94 -4.01
N TRP A 367 24.67 9.22 -2.82
CA TRP A 367 23.84 10.40 -2.60
C TRP A 367 24.69 11.67 -2.58
N ILE A 368 24.42 12.59 -3.52
CA ILE A 368 25.29 13.77 -3.75
C ILE A 368 24.91 14.96 -2.84
N ALA A 369 23.63 15.08 -2.48
CA ALA A 369 23.16 16.18 -1.65
C ALA A 369 23.47 15.95 -0.17
N PRO A 370 23.55 17.00 0.68
CA PRO A 370 23.61 16.81 2.12
C PRO A 370 22.41 15.99 2.62
N ILE A 371 22.64 15.07 3.54
CA ILE A 371 21.59 14.28 4.20
C ILE A 371 21.46 14.76 5.64
N ASN A 372 20.26 15.12 6.05
CA ASN A 372 19.98 15.51 7.44
C ASN A 372 19.72 14.27 8.30
N ASN A 373 18.66 13.51 7.96
CA ASN A 373 18.30 12.27 8.61
C ASN A 373 17.95 11.19 7.58
N ILE A 374 18.15 9.93 7.98
CA ILE A 374 17.69 8.76 7.23
C ILE A 374 16.66 8.05 8.09
N TYR A 375 15.45 7.88 7.59
CA TYR A 375 14.36 7.18 8.25
C TYR A 375 14.11 5.84 7.57
N ILE A 376 13.94 4.77 8.35
CA ILE A 376 13.51 3.46 7.85
C ILE A 376 12.09 3.21 8.33
N ILE A 377 11.17 3.06 7.39
CA ILE A 377 9.80 2.62 7.65
C ILE A 377 9.71 1.13 7.31
N CYS A 378 9.36 0.31 8.29
CA CYS A 378 9.05 -1.10 8.06
C CYS A 378 8.00 -1.61 9.04
N ASP A 379 7.42 -2.78 8.73
CA ASP A 379 6.54 -3.46 9.67
C ASP A 379 7.26 -3.75 11.01
N LYS A 380 6.47 -4.01 12.06
CA LYS A 380 7.00 -4.48 13.34
C LYS A 380 7.86 -5.72 13.13
N ILE A 381 9.09 -5.65 13.63
CA ILE A 381 10.05 -6.76 13.62
C ILE A 381 9.46 -7.90 14.46
N LYS A 382 9.35 -9.08 13.85
CA LYS A 382 8.82 -10.30 14.46
C LYS A 382 9.88 -11.38 14.58
N TYR A 383 10.88 -11.37 13.71
CA TYR A 383 11.89 -12.42 13.62
C TYR A 383 13.31 -11.87 13.66
N GLU A 384 14.24 -12.68 14.17
CA GLU A 384 15.66 -12.30 14.30
C GLU A 384 16.30 -11.93 12.95
N TRP A 385 15.95 -12.64 11.88
CA TRP A 385 16.48 -12.36 10.54
C TRP A 385 16.09 -10.96 10.03
N GLU A 386 14.96 -10.41 10.46
CA GLU A 386 14.54 -9.05 10.10
C GLU A 386 15.45 -8.02 10.79
N SER A 387 15.81 -8.25 12.05
CA SER A 387 16.82 -7.44 12.76
C SER A 387 18.18 -7.52 12.08
N LEU A 388 18.62 -8.73 11.69
CA LEU A 388 19.89 -8.92 10.99
C LEU A 388 19.90 -8.23 9.62
N TYR A 389 18.78 -8.25 8.90
CA TYR A 389 18.63 -7.49 7.65
C TYR A 389 18.84 -5.99 7.91
N LEU A 390 18.17 -5.44 8.92
CA LEU A 390 18.26 -4.01 9.25
C LEU A 390 19.65 -3.57 9.74
N ASN A 391 20.43 -4.47 10.35
CA ASN A 391 21.79 -4.17 10.83
C ASN A 391 22.74 -3.67 9.73
N HIS A 392 22.50 -4.00 8.47
CA HIS A 392 23.27 -3.48 7.33
C HIS A 392 23.24 -1.94 7.23
N PHE A 393 22.24 -1.30 7.83
CA PHE A 393 22.06 0.14 7.79
C PHE A 393 22.60 0.87 9.04
N ASN A 394 23.13 0.15 10.04
CA ASN A 394 23.59 0.74 11.31
C ASN A 394 24.66 1.82 11.11
N ARG A 395 25.56 1.64 10.13
CA ARG A 395 26.62 2.62 9.83
C ARG A 395 26.09 3.98 9.32
N PHE A 396 24.84 4.05 8.88
CA PHE A 396 24.21 5.28 8.42
C PHE A 396 23.42 6.01 9.53
N ASN A 397 23.42 5.48 10.77
CA ASN A 397 22.67 6.02 11.90
C ASN A 397 21.18 6.26 11.57
N ALA A 398 20.57 5.34 10.82
CA ALA A 398 19.18 5.47 10.39
C ALA A 398 18.19 5.35 11.57
N ILE A 399 17.13 6.16 11.54
CA ILE A 399 16.07 6.20 12.54
C ILE A 399 14.97 5.23 12.11
N LEU A 400 14.78 4.16 12.88
CA LEU A 400 13.73 3.17 12.62
C LEU A 400 12.35 3.67 13.08
N ILE A 401 11.36 3.60 12.21
CA ILE A 401 9.95 3.96 12.43
C ILE A 401 9.10 2.71 12.23
N GLN A 402 8.28 2.38 13.23
CA GLN A 402 7.36 1.23 13.21
C GLN A 402 5.98 1.69 13.73
N GLY A 403 5.39 2.63 12.99
CA GLY A 403 4.12 3.26 13.35
C GLY A 403 2.91 2.39 13.04
N THR A 404 1.74 3.01 13.09
CA THR A 404 0.52 2.48 12.50
C THR A 404 0.54 2.66 10.98
N LEU A 405 -0.31 1.91 10.27
CA LEU A 405 -0.44 2.03 8.82
C LEU A 405 -0.68 3.48 8.37
N LEU A 406 -1.56 4.22 9.06
CA LEU A 406 -1.90 5.60 8.69
C LEU A 406 -0.74 6.59 8.96
N GLU A 407 0.08 6.32 9.97
CA GLU A 407 1.27 7.10 10.27
C GLU A 407 2.37 6.87 9.22
N ASP A 408 2.63 5.61 8.87
CA ASP A 408 3.66 5.22 7.90
C ASP A 408 3.35 5.75 6.49
N ILE A 409 2.09 5.65 6.05
CA ILE A 409 1.67 6.17 4.74
C ILE A 409 1.77 7.69 4.68
N ALA A 410 1.51 8.41 5.77
CA ALA A 410 1.62 9.86 5.80
C ALA A 410 3.07 10.31 5.63
N ILE A 411 4.03 9.63 6.29
CA ILE A 411 5.47 9.89 6.12
C ILE A 411 5.89 9.58 4.68
N MET A 412 5.51 8.41 4.13
CA MET A 412 5.83 8.04 2.75
C MET A 412 5.23 9.00 1.72
N ARG A 413 4.02 9.51 1.95
CA ARG A 413 3.34 10.48 1.08
C ARG A 413 4.07 11.82 1.07
N ASP A 414 4.44 12.33 2.24
CA ASP A 414 4.90 13.71 2.39
C ASP A 414 6.42 13.90 2.32
N CYS A 415 7.21 12.81 2.39
CA CYS A 415 8.66 12.94 2.37
C CYS A 415 9.21 13.53 1.05
N PRO A 416 10.32 14.29 1.10
CA PRO A 416 10.94 14.85 -0.10
C PRO A 416 11.75 13.81 -0.90
N ASN A 417 12.33 12.82 -0.21
CA ASN A 417 13.14 11.78 -0.83
C ASN A 417 12.67 10.40 -0.35
N LEU A 418 12.34 9.50 -1.27
CA LEU A 418 11.84 8.16 -0.96
C LEU A 418 12.57 7.08 -1.74
N ILE A 419 13.17 6.14 -1.01
CA ILE A 419 13.68 4.89 -1.54
C ILE A 419 12.63 3.81 -1.29
N HIS A 420 12.05 3.30 -2.37
CA HIS A 420 10.95 2.34 -2.30
C HIS A 420 11.47 0.92 -2.01
N SER A 421 10.61 0.10 -1.43
CA SER A 421 10.60 -1.34 -1.69
C SER A 421 9.67 -1.65 -2.87
N ASN A 422 9.59 -2.91 -3.32
CA ASN A 422 8.65 -3.32 -4.37
C ASN A 422 7.16 -3.35 -3.92
N SER A 423 6.81 -2.57 -2.89
CA SER A 423 5.48 -2.51 -2.30
C SER A 423 4.55 -1.60 -3.08
N THR A 424 3.35 -2.11 -3.38
CA THR A 424 2.27 -1.36 -4.02
C THR A 424 1.77 -0.22 -3.15
N LEU A 425 1.76 -0.38 -1.82
CA LEU A 425 1.43 0.70 -0.90
C LEU A 425 2.41 1.87 -1.03
N CYS A 426 3.71 1.57 -1.08
CA CYS A 426 4.76 2.57 -1.23
C CYS A 426 4.64 3.32 -2.56
N TRP A 427 4.40 2.58 -3.65
CA TRP A 427 4.17 3.19 -4.96
C TRP A 427 2.92 4.08 -4.99
N PHE A 428 1.81 3.61 -4.42
CA PHE A 428 0.56 4.37 -4.35
C PHE A 428 0.74 5.68 -3.56
N MET A 429 1.50 5.66 -2.45
CA MET A 429 1.83 6.89 -1.70
C MET A 429 2.64 7.89 -2.52
N SER A 430 3.60 7.42 -3.32
CA SER A 430 4.30 8.28 -4.28
C SER A 430 3.37 8.79 -5.38
N PHE A 431 2.43 7.98 -5.86
CA PHE A 431 1.46 8.39 -6.87
C PHE A 431 0.59 9.56 -6.36
N ILE A 432 0.06 9.46 -5.15
CA ILE A 432 -0.82 10.50 -4.56
C ILE A 432 -0.08 11.72 -3.99
N SER A 433 1.25 11.63 -3.84
CA SER A 433 2.06 12.70 -3.27
C SER A 433 1.98 14.00 -4.08
N LYS A 434 1.62 15.10 -3.40
CA LYS A 434 1.60 16.48 -3.94
C LYS A 434 2.97 17.15 -3.88
N THR A 435 3.89 16.64 -3.07
CA THR A 435 5.26 17.17 -2.94
C THR A 435 6.12 16.73 -4.12
N LYS A 436 6.96 17.63 -4.64
CA LYS A 436 8.01 17.26 -5.59
C LYS A 436 9.01 16.34 -4.88
N LYS A 437 9.01 15.06 -5.26
CA LYS A 437 9.74 13.99 -4.56
C LYS A 437 10.82 13.39 -5.45
N ILE A 438 12.02 13.15 -4.92
CA ILE A 438 13.02 12.28 -5.56
C ILE A 438 12.71 10.84 -5.17
N ARG A 439 12.51 9.98 -6.16
CA ARG A 439 12.06 8.61 -5.97
C ARG A 439 13.06 7.62 -6.53
N PHE A 440 13.26 6.52 -5.81
CA PHE A 440 13.96 5.33 -6.28
C PHE A 440 12.97 4.18 -6.26
N ILE A 441 12.61 3.68 -7.43
CA ILE A 441 11.56 2.67 -7.65
C ILE A 441 12.23 1.40 -8.16
N PRO A 442 12.24 0.32 -7.36
CA PRO A 442 12.78 -0.96 -7.78
C PRO A 442 11.74 -1.75 -8.61
N ASP A 443 12.21 -2.58 -9.52
CA ASP A 443 11.43 -3.62 -10.18
C ASP A 443 12.10 -4.98 -9.98
N THR A 444 11.47 -5.84 -9.19
CA THR A 444 11.99 -7.19 -8.94
C THR A 444 11.54 -8.21 -9.99
N ASN A 445 10.58 -7.84 -10.84
CA ASN A 445 9.86 -8.73 -11.75
C ASN A 445 9.30 -9.99 -11.03
N PHE A 446 9.11 -9.92 -9.70
CA PHE A 446 8.68 -11.07 -8.89
C PHE A 446 7.25 -11.50 -9.25
N TYR A 447 6.33 -10.52 -9.35
CA TYR A 447 4.92 -10.74 -9.68
C TYR A 447 4.61 -10.59 -11.18
N LYS A 448 5.56 -10.92 -12.07
CA LYS A 448 5.43 -10.97 -13.55
C LYS A 448 4.37 -10.00 -14.12
N ASP A 449 3.44 -10.49 -14.94
CA ASP A 449 2.42 -9.68 -15.62
C ASP A 449 1.31 -9.14 -14.71
N GLN A 450 1.35 -9.40 -13.40
CA GLN A 450 0.36 -8.94 -12.43
C GLN A 450 0.73 -7.59 -11.79
N GLN A 451 2.02 -7.35 -11.53
CA GLN A 451 2.50 -6.08 -10.97
C GLN A 451 3.60 -5.50 -11.85
N LYS A 452 3.39 -4.28 -12.34
CA LYS A 452 4.38 -3.50 -13.08
C LYS A 452 4.35 -2.06 -12.56
N LEU A 453 5.18 -1.77 -11.57
CA LEU A 453 5.25 -0.47 -10.89
C LEU A 453 6.41 0.36 -11.44
N LYS A 454 6.15 1.12 -12.51
CA LYS A 454 7.19 1.93 -13.17
C LYS A 454 7.27 3.35 -12.61
N GLN A 455 8.09 4.17 -13.25
CA GLN A 455 8.23 5.60 -13.00
C GLN A 455 6.86 6.31 -13.01
N ILE A 456 6.68 7.23 -12.08
CA ILE A 456 5.50 8.11 -12.04
C ILE A 456 5.79 9.40 -12.79
N ASN A 457 7.01 9.91 -12.65
CA ASN A 457 7.53 11.06 -13.39
C ASN A 457 8.79 10.66 -14.17
N SER A 458 9.10 11.41 -15.23
CA SER A 458 10.28 11.15 -16.08
C SER A 458 11.62 11.26 -15.35
N ASN A 459 11.67 11.92 -14.20
CA ASN A 459 12.85 12.10 -13.37
C ASN A 459 12.96 11.09 -12.20
N ASP A 460 12.05 10.12 -12.10
CA ASP A 460 12.13 9.07 -11.08
C ASP A 460 13.26 8.08 -11.43
N ASN A 461 14.03 7.65 -10.43
CA ASN A 461 15.08 6.65 -10.63
C ASN A 461 14.44 5.27 -10.60
N TYR A 462 14.31 4.62 -11.76
CA TYR A 462 13.78 3.27 -11.86
C TYR A 462 14.90 2.28 -12.15
N GLN A 463 14.89 1.15 -11.45
CA GLN A 463 15.95 0.16 -11.55
C GLN A 463 15.39 -1.26 -11.40
N GLU A 464 15.78 -2.16 -12.31
CA GLU A 464 15.57 -3.59 -12.11
C GLU A 464 16.51 -4.12 -11.02
N VAL A 465 15.96 -4.88 -10.06
CA VAL A 465 16.69 -5.38 -8.89
C VAL A 465 16.37 -6.84 -8.66
N SER A 466 17.37 -7.71 -8.74
CA SER A 466 17.21 -9.11 -8.33
C SER A 466 16.93 -9.19 -6.81
N PRO A 467 15.78 -9.73 -6.38
CA PRO A 467 15.48 -9.87 -4.96
C PRO A 467 16.29 -11.02 -4.33
N LEU A 468 16.32 -11.07 -3.00
CA LEU A 468 16.99 -12.11 -2.23
C LEU A 468 16.31 -13.48 -2.42
N LEU A 469 17.13 -14.53 -2.38
CA LEU A 469 16.70 -15.91 -2.26
C LEU A 469 16.41 -16.26 -0.79
N HIS A 470 15.56 -17.27 -0.57
CA HIS A 470 15.28 -17.76 0.79
C HIS A 470 16.56 -18.16 1.55
N SER A 471 17.51 -18.80 0.85
CA SER A 471 18.78 -19.26 1.42
C SER A 471 19.72 -18.13 1.84
N GLU A 472 19.50 -16.91 1.34
CA GLU A 472 20.22 -15.70 1.72
C GLU A 472 19.62 -15.03 2.97
N ILE A 473 18.40 -15.43 3.37
CA ILE A 473 17.69 -14.94 4.57
C ILE A 473 17.78 -15.95 5.74
N GLU A 474 17.63 -17.25 5.45
CA GLU A 474 17.51 -18.31 6.47
C GLU A 474 18.84 -18.77 7.05
N ILE A 475 19.94 -18.56 6.33
CA ILE A 475 21.28 -18.79 6.84
C ILE A 475 21.79 -17.41 7.21
N PRO A 476 21.99 -17.09 8.50
CA PRO A 476 22.79 -15.93 8.86
C PRO A 476 24.09 -16.04 8.06
N ASN A 477 24.27 -15.14 7.09
CA ASN A 477 25.34 -15.17 6.10
C ASN A 477 26.75 -15.18 6.73
N THR A 478 26.79 -15.04 8.04
CA THR A 478 27.92 -14.99 8.95
C THR A 478 28.59 -16.32 9.21
N ILE A 479 27.89 -17.46 9.26
CA ILE A 479 28.58 -18.75 9.42
C ILE A 479 29.15 -19.24 8.07
N LYS A 480 28.51 -18.90 6.94
CA LYS A 480 29.09 -19.07 5.60
C LYS A 480 30.37 -18.25 5.38
N LYS A 481 30.72 -17.30 6.26
CA LYS A 481 31.99 -16.56 6.17
C LYS A 481 33.19 -17.36 6.67
N ILE A 482 33.01 -18.42 7.48
CA ILE A 482 34.10 -19.36 7.81
C ILE A 482 34.15 -20.42 6.71
N SER A 483 35.16 -20.34 5.85
CA SER A 483 35.31 -21.22 4.69
C SER A 483 35.73 -22.63 5.09
N HIS A 484 36.48 -22.78 6.19
CA HIS A 484 36.94 -24.08 6.65
C HIS A 484 37.32 -24.07 8.14
N ILE A 485 37.29 -25.23 8.77
CA ILE A 485 37.66 -25.41 10.19
C ILE A 485 38.72 -26.49 10.28
N PHE A 486 39.87 -26.14 10.86
CA PHE A 486 40.95 -27.08 11.17
C PHE A 486 41.02 -27.32 12.68
N TYR A 487 41.23 -28.57 13.08
CA TYR A 487 41.68 -28.88 14.43
C TYR A 487 43.02 -29.62 14.40
N ILE A 488 43.96 -29.20 15.26
CA ILE A 488 45.34 -29.70 15.31
C ILE A 488 45.44 -30.72 16.44
N ASN A 489 45.82 -31.95 16.11
CA ASN A 489 45.90 -33.04 17.09
C ASN A 489 47.07 -33.99 16.78
N LEU A 490 47.84 -34.38 17.81
CA LEU A 490 48.90 -35.37 17.69
C LEU A 490 48.32 -36.78 17.46
N ASN A 491 48.92 -37.57 16.56
CA ASN A 491 48.46 -38.94 16.25
C ASN A 491 48.39 -39.87 17.48
N LYS A 492 49.26 -39.67 18.46
CA LYS A 492 49.28 -40.45 19.70
C LYS A 492 48.20 -40.05 20.72
N ARG A 493 47.60 -38.86 20.59
CA ARG A 493 46.60 -38.31 21.53
C ARG A 493 45.19 -38.60 21.06
N THR A 494 44.81 -39.87 21.08
CA THR A 494 43.45 -40.31 20.71
C THR A 494 42.41 -39.84 21.71
N ASP A 495 42.80 -39.67 22.98
CA ASP A 495 41.98 -39.09 24.05
C ASP A 495 41.52 -37.67 23.70
N ARG A 496 42.46 -36.77 23.41
CA ARG A 496 42.14 -35.37 23.06
C ARG A 496 41.41 -35.25 21.74
N LYS A 497 41.70 -36.15 20.80
CA LYS A 497 40.98 -36.22 19.53
C LYS A 497 39.48 -36.44 19.78
N GLU A 498 39.13 -37.42 20.61
CA GLU A 498 37.74 -37.68 20.96
C GLU A 498 37.09 -36.49 21.68
N GLU A 499 37.82 -35.83 22.58
CA GLU A 499 37.33 -34.65 23.28
C GLU A 499 37.01 -33.49 22.33
N ILE A 500 37.92 -33.12 21.42
CA ILE A 500 37.68 -32.03 20.47
C ILE A 500 36.61 -32.40 19.42
N GLU A 501 36.56 -33.66 18.96
CA GLU A 501 35.52 -34.11 18.03
C GLU A 501 34.12 -34.06 18.67
N ASN A 502 34.01 -34.31 19.98
CA ASN A 502 32.75 -34.15 20.72
C ASN A 502 32.33 -32.67 20.85
N GLU A 503 33.27 -31.77 21.13
CA GLU A 503 33.01 -30.32 21.13
C GLU A 503 32.55 -29.85 19.74
N LEU A 504 33.27 -30.24 18.69
CA LEU A 504 32.94 -29.93 17.30
C LEU A 504 31.57 -30.51 16.91
N PHE A 505 31.26 -31.74 17.31
CA PHE A 505 29.96 -32.34 17.03
C PHE A 505 28.80 -31.56 17.68
N LYS A 506 28.99 -31.15 18.94
CA LYS A 506 27.98 -30.39 19.70
C LYS A 506 27.77 -29.00 19.10
N TYR A 507 28.86 -28.32 18.72
CA TYR A 507 28.82 -26.91 18.34
C TYR A 507 28.82 -26.64 16.84
N ILE A 508 29.23 -27.57 15.96
CA ILE A 508 29.55 -27.27 14.54
C ILE A 508 28.73 -28.10 13.52
N THR A 509 28.19 -29.27 13.87
CA THR A 509 27.32 -30.07 12.96
C THR A 509 25.81 -29.78 13.08
N PRO A 510 24.98 -30.06 12.04
CA PRO A 510 25.06 -29.71 10.60
C PRO A 510 24.47 -28.31 10.30
N CYS A 511 24.21 -27.49 11.33
CA CYS A 511 23.57 -26.18 11.16
C CYS A 511 24.56 -25.04 10.86
N ILE A 512 25.87 -25.32 10.89
CA ILE A 512 26.94 -24.31 10.95
C ILE A 512 27.95 -24.50 9.79
N CYS A 513 28.67 -25.62 9.69
CA CYS A 513 29.54 -25.91 8.54
C CYS A 513 29.39 -27.37 8.10
N ASP A 514 29.53 -27.65 6.80
CA ASP A 514 29.35 -28.98 6.23
C ASP A 514 30.46 -29.97 6.65
N ASN A 515 31.63 -29.49 7.12
CA ASN A 515 32.73 -30.34 7.59
C ASN A 515 33.76 -29.58 8.46
N TYR A 516 34.55 -30.32 9.24
CA TYR A 516 35.79 -29.88 9.89
C TYR A 516 36.92 -30.88 9.58
N GLU A 517 38.16 -30.40 9.48
CA GLU A 517 39.31 -31.23 9.07
C GLU A 517 40.34 -31.37 10.20
N ARG A 518 40.74 -32.62 10.46
CA ARG A 518 41.88 -32.93 11.32
C ARG A 518 43.18 -32.62 10.61
N PHE A 519 44.01 -31.77 11.20
CA PHE A 519 45.41 -31.65 10.84
C PHE A 519 46.27 -32.52 11.80
N PRO A 520 47.00 -33.52 11.31
CA PRO A 520 47.90 -34.31 12.15
C PRO A 520 49.07 -33.42 12.60
N ALA A 521 49.11 -33.10 13.89
CA ALA A 521 50.11 -32.22 14.47
C ALA A 521 51.53 -32.78 14.26
N ILE A 522 52.48 -31.89 14.00
CA ILE A 522 53.88 -32.21 13.77
C ILE A 522 54.53 -32.52 15.12
N GLU A 523 54.99 -33.77 15.28
CA GLU A 523 55.65 -34.22 16.50
C GLU A 523 57.15 -33.90 16.45
N THR A 524 57.64 -33.21 17.49
CA THR A 524 59.06 -32.90 17.68
C THR A 524 59.53 -33.51 19.00
N ALA A 525 60.33 -34.58 18.90
CA ALA A 525 60.76 -35.35 20.07
C ALA A 525 61.49 -34.46 21.10
N GLY A 526 60.96 -34.40 22.32
CA GLY A 526 61.55 -33.64 23.43
C GLY A 526 61.36 -32.12 23.36
N PHE A 527 60.67 -31.58 22.35
CA PHE A 527 60.47 -30.13 22.23
C PHE A 527 59.12 -29.75 21.59
N GLY A 528 58.02 -30.26 22.15
CA GLY A 528 56.67 -30.18 21.60
C GLY A 528 56.20 -28.77 21.22
N ILE A 529 56.68 -27.72 21.90
CA ILE A 529 56.36 -26.33 21.56
C ILE A 529 56.79 -25.91 20.15
N LEU A 530 57.88 -26.48 19.63
CA LEU A 530 58.28 -26.30 18.23
C LEU A 530 57.32 -27.01 17.29
N GLY A 531 56.88 -28.22 17.65
CA GLY A 531 55.89 -28.99 16.91
C GLY A 531 54.53 -28.29 16.83
N CYS A 532 54.08 -27.67 17.94
CA CYS A 532 52.90 -26.82 17.97
C CYS A 532 53.02 -25.67 16.97
N GLY A 533 54.07 -24.85 17.07
CA GLY A 533 54.27 -23.73 16.15
C GLY A 533 54.40 -24.15 14.68
N GLN A 534 55.11 -25.26 14.39
CA GLN A 534 55.20 -25.84 13.05
C GLN A 534 53.83 -26.32 12.53
N SER A 535 52.96 -26.84 13.39
CA SER A 535 51.63 -27.30 13.03
C SER A 535 50.72 -26.13 12.62
N HIS A 536 50.72 -25.04 13.40
CA HIS A 536 49.98 -23.83 13.03
C HIS A 536 50.48 -23.22 11.72
N LEU A 537 51.81 -23.17 11.52
CA LEU A 537 52.41 -22.73 10.26
C LEU A 537 51.95 -23.60 9.08
N ALA A 538 51.94 -24.92 9.25
CA ALA A 538 51.51 -25.84 8.20
C ALA A 538 50.01 -25.70 7.86
N VAL A 539 49.16 -25.50 8.86
CA VAL A 539 47.72 -25.23 8.65
C VAL A 539 47.50 -23.93 7.88
N LEU A 540 48.22 -22.85 8.20
CA LEU A 540 48.11 -21.59 7.46
C LEU A 540 48.56 -21.72 6.00
N LYS A 541 49.67 -22.42 5.76
CA LYS A 541 50.14 -22.74 4.39
C LYS A 541 49.10 -23.53 3.62
N LEU A 542 48.49 -24.53 4.27
CA LEU A 542 47.44 -25.35 3.67
C LEU A 542 46.17 -24.55 3.36
N ALA A 543 45.77 -23.66 4.27
CA ALA A 543 44.63 -22.77 4.06
C ALA A 543 44.85 -21.81 2.88
N LYS A 544 46.08 -21.27 2.76
CA LYS A 544 46.50 -20.46 1.61
C LYS A 544 46.49 -21.27 0.31
N GLU A 545 47.13 -22.43 0.30
CA GLU A 545 47.21 -23.31 -0.87
C GLU A 545 45.82 -23.67 -1.41
N ARG A 546 44.87 -23.92 -0.51
CA ARG A 546 43.48 -24.27 -0.85
C ARG A 546 42.55 -23.08 -1.04
N ASN A 547 43.08 -21.84 -0.99
CA ASN A 547 42.33 -20.59 -1.19
C ASN A 547 41.11 -20.44 -0.25
N TYR A 548 41.21 -20.83 1.01
CA TYR A 548 40.14 -20.61 1.98
C TYR A 548 40.12 -19.15 2.46
N ASN A 549 38.95 -18.51 2.48
CA ASN A 549 38.83 -17.10 2.84
C ASN A 549 39.04 -16.84 4.34
N ASN A 550 38.14 -17.32 5.21
CA ASN A 550 38.38 -17.28 6.66
C ASN A 550 38.47 -18.70 7.18
N VAL A 551 39.48 -19.00 8.00
CA VAL A 551 39.61 -20.31 8.64
C VAL A 551 39.57 -20.19 10.15
N LEU A 552 38.83 -21.09 10.79
CA LEU A 552 38.86 -21.31 12.23
C LEU A 552 39.88 -22.40 12.52
N ILE A 553 40.89 -22.09 13.34
CA ILE A 553 41.94 -23.02 13.75
C ILE A 553 41.77 -23.28 15.24
N LEU A 554 41.71 -24.57 15.61
CA LEU A 554 41.53 -25.04 16.98
C LEU A 554 42.65 -26.03 17.36
N GLU A 555 43.11 -26.00 18.61
CA GLU A 555 43.93 -27.06 19.21
C GLU A 555 43.03 -28.17 19.79
N ASP A 556 43.58 -29.37 19.98
CA ASP A 556 42.83 -30.53 20.49
C ASP A 556 42.37 -30.41 21.96
N ASP A 557 42.90 -29.43 22.69
CA ASP A 557 42.47 -29.07 24.03
C ASP A 557 41.53 -27.87 24.07
N PHE A 558 41.01 -27.37 22.94
CA PHE A 558 39.98 -26.33 22.97
C PHE A 558 38.65 -26.87 23.54
N THR A 559 37.99 -26.06 24.38
CA THR A 559 36.64 -26.33 24.90
C THR A 559 35.79 -25.06 24.93
N PHE A 560 34.52 -25.17 24.54
CA PHE A 560 33.57 -24.05 24.58
C PHE A 560 33.07 -23.80 26.00
N ILE A 561 33.01 -22.53 26.41
CA ILE A 561 32.50 -22.14 27.74
C ILE A 561 31.14 -21.43 27.70
N ILE A 562 30.58 -21.27 26.50
CA ILE A 562 29.27 -20.66 26.25
C ILE A 562 28.32 -21.66 25.58
N SER A 563 27.03 -21.32 25.49
CA SER A 563 26.06 -22.18 24.82
C SER A 563 26.26 -22.19 23.30
N LYS A 564 25.73 -23.22 22.61
CA LYS A 564 25.75 -23.30 21.13
C LYS A 564 25.09 -22.08 20.49
N GLU A 565 23.98 -21.62 21.08
CA GLU A 565 23.26 -20.47 20.56
C GLU A 565 24.04 -19.18 20.79
N ASP A 566 24.66 -19.00 21.96
CA ASP A 566 25.51 -17.83 22.22
C ASP A 566 26.72 -17.80 21.27
N PHE A 567 27.35 -18.94 21.01
CA PHE A 567 28.45 -19.02 20.05
C PHE A 567 28.02 -18.59 18.65
N LYS A 568 26.86 -19.09 18.20
CA LYS A 568 26.26 -18.69 16.93
C LYS A 568 25.96 -17.19 16.90
N ASN A 569 25.37 -16.65 17.97
CA ASN A 569 25.02 -15.24 18.08
C ASN A 569 26.25 -14.33 18.09
N GLU A 570 27.31 -14.70 18.80
CA GLU A 570 28.57 -13.95 18.82
C GLU A 570 29.24 -13.96 17.44
N LEU A 571 29.32 -15.11 16.76
CA LEU A 571 29.84 -15.18 15.39
C LEU A 571 29.01 -14.34 14.42
N ASN A 572 27.67 -14.38 14.55
CA ASN A 572 26.77 -13.58 13.74
C ASN A 572 26.99 -12.09 13.99
N ALA A 573 27.07 -11.67 15.25
CA ALA A 573 27.37 -10.29 15.60
C ALA A 573 28.71 -9.86 14.98
N PHE A 574 29.78 -10.63 15.19
CA PHE A 574 31.11 -10.34 14.66
C PHE A 574 31.14 -10.13 13.14
N PHE A 575 30.64 -11.09 12.36
CA PHE A 575 30.70 -11.00 10.90
C PHE A 575 29.70 -9.99 10.30
N SER A 576 28.66 -9.61 11.05
CA SER A 576 27.70 -8.56 10.66
C SER A 576 28.26 -7.14 10.82
N LEU A 577 29.27 -6.95 11.69
CA LEU A 577 29.93 -5.65 11.83
C LEU A 577 30.67 -5.21 10.56
N ASN A 578 31.03 -6.17 9.69
CA ASN A 578 31.75 -5.94 8.43
C ASN A 578 33.01 -5.07 8.60
N ILE A 579 33.78 -5.40 9.63
CA ILE A 579 35.01 -4.69 10.00
C ILE A 579 36.21 -5.33 9.31
N ASP A 580 37.24 -4.52 9.03
CA ASP A 580 38.54 -5.05 8.65
C ASP A 580 39.19 -5.71 9.87
N TYR A 581 39.48 -7.01 9.76
CA TYR A 581 40.13 -7.79 10.80
C TYR A 581 41.12 -8.79 10.23
N ASP A 582 42.18 -9.02 10.99
CA ASP A 582 43.29 -9.88 10.59
C ASP A 582 43.14 -11.24 11.30
N VAL A 583 42.95 -11.17 12.62
CA VAL A 583 42.73 -12.33 13.50
C VAL A 583 41.67 -12.00 14.54
N CYS A 584 40.73 -12.92 14.77
CA CYS A 584 39.73 -12.85 15.84
C CYS A 584 39.89 -14.04 16.79
N MET A 585 40.23 -13.79 18.05
CA MET A 585 40.54 -14.81 19.05
C MET A 585 39.29 -15.31 19.77
N LEU A 586 39.11 -16.64 19.84
CA LEU A 586 38.02 -17.30 20.58
C LEU A 586 38.45 -17.69 22.00
N SER A 587 39.73 -18.07 22.13
CA SER A 587 40.42 -18.29 23.40
C SER A 587 41.59 -17.33 23.49
N TYR A 588 41.83 -16.81 24.68
CA TYR A 588 42.85 -15.78 24.88
C TYR A 588 43.22 -15.64 26.35
N ASN A 589 44.45 -15.20 26.58
CA ASN A 589 44.89 -14.58 27.82
C ASN A 589 45.37 -13.15 27.49
N ILE A 590 44.54 -12.16 27.82
CA ILE A 590 44.75 -10.75 27.47
C ILE A 590 45.65 -10.09 28.51
N GLN A 591 46.67 -9.38 28.02
CA GLN A 591 47.52 -8.52 28.83
C GLN A 591 47.18 -7.04 28.61
N LYS A 592 46.89 -6.63 27.36
CA LYS A 592 46.47 -5.25 27.00
C LYS A 592 45.49 -5.25 25.84
N TYR A 593 44.50 -4.36 25.91
CA TYR A 593 43.46 -4.18 24.90
C TYR A 593 42.88 -2.76 24.93
N GLU A 594 42.12 -2.42 23.89
CA GLU A 594 41.31 -1.21 23.80
C GLU A 594 39.81 -1.57 23.83
N GLU A 595 39.04 -0.86 24.65
CA GLU A 595 37.64 -1.18 24.94
C GLU A 595 36.63 -0.54 23.96
N TYR A 596 37.06 0.49 23.22
CA TYR A 596 36.19 1.43 22.51
C TYR A 596 36.06 1.21 21.00
N VAL A 597 36.12 -0.03 20.50
CA VAL A 597 35.99 -0.27 19.05
C VAL A 597 34.62 -0.85 18.67
N PHE A 598 34.11 -1.88 19.37
CA PHE A 598 32.78 -2.45 19.13
C PHE A 598 32.11 -2.96 20.42
N PRO A 599 30.76 -2.99 20.52
CA PRO A 599 30.06 -3.37 21.76
C PRO A 599 30.46 -4.73 22.33
N ASN A 600 30.69 -5.73 21.48
CA ASN A 600 30.97 -7.13 21.85
C ASN A 600 32.42 -7.58 21.56
N LEU A 601 33.31 -6.68 21.15
CA LEU A 601 34.72 -7.02 20.86
C LEU A 601 35.71 -6.13 21.64
N TYR A 602 36.86 -6.69 21.97
CA TYR A 602 38.05 -5.92 22.34
C TYR A 602 39.01 -5.87 21.15
N LYS A 603 39.67 -4.71 20.93
CA LYS A 603 40.83 -4.63 20.04
C LYS A 603 42.08 -5.00 20.85
N ILE A 604 42.82 -6.00 20.39
CA ILE A 604 43.95 -6.58 21.12
C ILE A 604 45.22 -5.79 20.85
N ILE A 605 45.91 -5.38 21.92
CA ILE A 605 47.26 -4.82 21.86
C ILE A 605 48.29 -5.90 22.21
N GLU A 606 47.96 -6.75 23.19
CA GLU A 606 48.86 -7.80 23.71
C GLU A 606 48.03 -8.93 24.33
N ALA A 607 48.01 -10.10 23.69
CA ALA A 607 47.36 -11.32 24.17
C ALA A 607 48.11 -12.58 23.70
N GLN A 608 47.92 -13.68 24.42
CA GLN A 608 48.47 -15.01 24.10
C GLN A 608 47.37 -16.07 24.13
N THR A 609 47.75 -17.34 23.92
CA THR A 609 46.89 -18.52 23.71
C THR A 609 46.44 -18.70 22.26
N ALA A 610 46.88 -19.81 21.65
CA ALA A 610 46.55 -20.21 20.28
C ALA A 610 45.53 -21.36 20.17
N SER A 611 44.88 -21.72 21.28
CA SER A 611 43.94 -22.85 21.36
C SER A 611 42.73 -22.69 20.43
N GLY A 612 42.33 -21.46 20.09
CA GLY A 612 41.26 -21.22 19.13
C GLY A 612 41.18 -19.78 18.62
N TYR A 613 41.24 -19.60 17.30
CA TYR A 613 41.16 -18.31 16.63
C TYR A 613 40.72 -18.41 15.16
N ILE A 614 40.12 -17.34 14.64
CA ILE A 614 39.76 -17.16 13.23
C ILE A 614 40.81 -16.25 12.58
N VAL A 615 41.27 -16.59 11.38
CA VAL A 615 42.18 -15.76 10.58
C VAL A 615 41.59 -15.48 9.20
N ASN A 616 41.78 -14.26 8.72
CA ASN A 616 41.35 -13.81 7.38
C ASN A 616 42.44 -14.06 6.33
N SER A 617 42.06 -14.45 5.12
CA SER A 617 42.97 -14.87 4.04
C SER A 617 44.01 -13.83 3.65
N HIS A 618 43.65 -12.55 3.68
CA HIS A 618 44.60 -11.49 3.35
C HIS A 618 45.79 -11.44 4.32
N TYR A 619 45.64 -12.04 5.50
CA TYR A 619 46.63 -12.01 6.58
C TYR A 619 47.46 -13.28 6.70
N TYR A 620 47.21 -14.30 5.87
CA TYR A 620 47.96 -15.56 5.91
C TYR A 620 49.45 -15.34 5.69
N ASP A 621 49.83 -14.50 4.72
CA ASP A 621 51.24 -14.28 4.38
C ASP A 621 52.01 -13.64 5.53
N THR A 622 51.42 -12.66 6.20
CA THR A 622 52.00 -12.03 7.38
C THR A 622 52.29 -13.05 8.50
N LEU A 623 51.34 -13.94 8.79
CA LEU A 623 51.53 -14.98 9.81
C LEU A 623 52.49 -16.08 9.38
N ILE A 624 52.44 -16.50 8.11
CA ILE A 624 53.35 -17.51 7.55
C ILE A 624 54.79 -17.02 7.63
N GLU A 625 55.09 -15.81 7.15
CA GLU A 625 56.43 -15.23 7.20
C GLU A 625 56.95 -15.08 8.63
N LEU A 626 56.08 -14.63 9.56
CA LEU A 626 56.41 -14.53 10.97
C LEU A 626 56.77 -15.91 11.55
N TYR A 627 55.94 -16.92 11.31
CA TYR A 627 56.18 -18.25 11.87
C TYR A 627 57.34 -18.99 11.19
N GLU A 628 57.59 -18.81 9.90
CA GLU A 628 58.75 -19.40 9.23
C GLU A 628 60.06 -18.95 9.87
N SER A 629 60.20 -17.64 10.11
CA SER A 629 61.38 -17.09 10.79
C SER A 629 61.43 -17.49 12.27
N ALA A 630 60.29 -17.42 12.97
CA ALA A 630 60.21 -17.75 14.39
C ALA A 630 60.52 -19.22 14.68
N MET A 631 60.06 -20.16 13.86
CA MET A 631 60.30 -21.59 14.09
C MET A 631 61.78 -21.97 13.92
N ILE A 632 62.50 -21.32 13.01
CA ILE A 632 63.96 -21.49 12.86
C ILE A 632 64.67 -20.99 14.14
N GLU A 633 64.29 -19.80 14.61
CA GLU A 633 64.87 -19.23 15.83
C GLU A 633 64.50 -20.00 17.10
N LEU A 634 63.27 -20.51 17.18
CA LEU A 634 62.80 -21.34 18.27
C LEU A 634 63.59 -22.65 18.33
N ASP A 635 63.83 -23.29 17.18
CA ASP A 635 64.64 -24.51 17.13
C ASP A 635 66.10 -24.25 17.53
N ARG A 636 66.68 -23.14 17.05
CA ARG A 636 68.06 -22.76 17.33
C ARG A 636 68.30 -22.35 18.78
N THR A 637 67.42 -21.52 19.34
CA THR A 637 67.64 -20.85 20.63
C THR A 637 66.91 -21.53 21.80
N LYS A 638 65.88 -22.31 21.51
CA LYS A 638 64.94 -22.90 22.49
C LYS A 638 64.21 -21.87 23.36
N MET A 639 64.26 -20.58 23.00
CA MET A 639 63.62 -19.48 23.73
C MET A 639 62.12 -19.42 23.44
N HIS A 640 61.37 -20.39 23.96
CA HIS A 640 59.92 -20.49 23.75
C HIS A 640 59.13 -19.27 24.28
N TRP A 641 59.63 -18.60 25.33
CA TRP A 641 59.04 -17.36 25.84
C TRP A 641 59.14 -16.16 24.87
N VAL A 642 59.90 -16.30 23.77
CA VAL A 642 60.00 -15.30 22.70
C VAL A 642 59.37 -15.82 21.40
N TYR A 643 59.74 -17.04 20.99
CA TYR A 643 59.48 -17.52 19.63
C TYR A 643 58.36 -18.56 19.50
N ALA A 644 57.71 -18.96 20.60
CA ALA A 644 56.49 -19.75 20.48
C ALA A 644 55.42 -18.97 19.69
N ASN A 645 54.57 -19.68 18.96
CA ASN A 645 53.54 -19.10 18.08
C ASN A 645 52.73 -18.00 18.79
N ASP A 646 52.25 -18.28 20.00
CA ASP A 646 51.42 -17.35 20.77
C ASP A 646 52.20 -16.25 21.53
N GLN A 647 53.53 -16.28 21.45
CA GLN A 647 54.41 -15.22 21.95
C GLN A 647 54.84 -14.30 20.83
N ILE A 648 55.30 -14.87 19.70
CA ILE A 648 55.88 -14.09 18.61
C ILE A 648 54.83 -13.23 17.90
N TRP A 649 53.58 -13.70 17.81
CA TRP A 649 52.49 -12.95 17.17
C TRP A 649 52.11 -11.65 17.91
N LYS A 650 52.57 -11.45 19.15
CA LYS A 650 52.34 -10.22 19.93
C LYS A 650 53.02 -9.02 19.29
N SER A 651 54.07 -9.28 18.50
CA SER A 651 54.75 -8.27 17.69
C SER A 651 53.85 -7.68 16.58
N LEU A 652 52.81 -8.40 16.17
CA LEU A 652 51.83 -7.97 15.15
C LEU A 652 50.63 -7.25 15.78
N GLN A 653 50.14 -7.73 16.92
CA GLN A 653 48.92 -7.23 17.59
C GLN A 653 48.89 -5.70 17.82
N LYS A 654 50.06 -5.07 18.06
CA LYS A 654 50.12 -3.61 18.29
C LYS A 654 49.86 -2.75 17.05
N LYS A 655 50.12 -3.27 15.85
CA LYS A 655 50.06 -2.52 14.59
C LYS A 655 48.92 -2.98 13.68
N ASP A 656 48.46 -4.20 13.87
CA ASP A 656 47.52 -4.91 13.00
C ASP A 656 46.14 -5.05 13.69
N ASN A 657 45.11 -5.49 12.95
CA ASN A 657 43.72 -5.53 13.40
C ASN A 657 43.35 -6.85 14.08
N TRP A 658 43.81 -7.02 15.31
CA TRP A 658 43.49 -8.18 16.15
C TRP A 658 42.31 -7.89 17.07
N TYR A 659 41.37 -8.81 17.15
CA TYR A 659 40.19 -8.71 18.02
C TYR A 659 39.97 -9.96 18.85
N CYS A 660 39.18 -9.84 19.91
CA CYS A 660 38.60 -10.98 20.60
C CYS A 660 37.18 -10.68 21.07
N PHE A 661 36.38 -11.73 21.26
CA PHE A 661 35.03 -11.61 21.83
C PHE A 661 35.09 -11.18 23.30
N LYS A 662 34.31 -10.19 23.72
CA LYS A 662 34.22 -9.79 25.14
C LYS A 662 33.67 -10.92 26.01
N ASN A 663 32.64 -11.58 25.51
CA ASN A 663 32.18 -12.86 26.05
C ASN A 663 33.11 -13.96 25.51
N ARG A 664 34.06 -14.41 26.33
CA ARG A 664 35.06 -15.39 25.92
C ARG A 664 34.36 -16.68 25.44
N ILE A 665 34.65 -17.11 24.21
CA ILE A 665 33.95 -18.24 23.57
C ILE A 665 34.47 -19.58 24.10
N GLY A 666 35.77 -19.71 24.26
CA GLY A 666 36.40 -20.95 24.70
C GLY A 666 37.71 -20.75 25.44
N ILE A 667 38.21 -21.84 26.00
CA ILE A 667 39.47 -21.91 26.73
C ILE A 667 40.22 -23.17 26.31
N GLN A 668 41.49 -23.22 26.70
CA GLN A 668 42.25 -24.48 26.73
C GLN A 668 41.72 -25.34 27.90
N ARG A 669 41.55 -26.65 27.71
CA ARG A 669 41.05 -27.60 28.72
C ARG A 669 42.15 -27.92 29.75
N ASP A 670 41.77 -28.14 31.00
CA ASP A 670 42.68 -28.64 32.04
C ASP A 670 43.24 -30.01 31.65
N GLY A 671 44.55 -30.20 31.76
CA GLY A 671 45.17 -31.47 31.40
C GLY A 671 46.69 -31.44 31.26
N PHE A 672 47.28 -32.60 31.04
CA PHE A 672 48.71 -32.73 30.76
C PHE A 672 49.04 -32.26 29.34
N SER A 673 49.96 -31.29 29.23
CA SER A 673 50.43 -30.72 27.96
C SER A 673 51.76 -31.33 27.52
N ASP A 674 51.78 -31.91 26.31
CA ASP A 674 53.01 -32.39 25.64
C ASP A 674 53.96 -31.23 25.26
N ASN A 675 53.47 -29.99 25.19
CA ASN A 675 54.30 -28.81 24.87
C ASN A 675 55.18 -28.39 26.06
N SER A 676 54.65 -28.46 27.27
CA SER A 676 55.34 -28.03 28.49
C SER A 676 55.78 -29.18 29.40
N ASN A 677 55.36 -30.42 29.12
CA ASN A 677 55.53 -31.60 29.99
C ASN A 677 55.02 -31.40 31.42
N LEU A 678 53.92 -30.65 31.58
CA LEU A 678 53.32 -30.33 32.88
C LEU A 678 51.80 -30.47 32.81
N TYR A 679 51.18 -30.69 33.96
CA TYR A 679 49.72 -30.59 34.10
C TYR A 679 49.34 -29.11 34.23
N HIS A 680 48.56 -28.61 33.27
CA HIS A 680 48.00 -27.26 33.34
C HIS A 680 46.62 -27.30 33.97
N LYS A 681 46.41 -26.41 34.93
CA LYS A 681 45.12 -26.13 35.53
C LYS A 681 44.79 -24.68 35.24
N ASN A 682 43.69 -24.41 34.55
CA ASN A 682 43.27 -23.04 34.30
C ASN A 682 42.96 -22.37 35.63
N THR A 683 43.68 -21.30 35.89
CA THR A 683 43.34 -20.33 36.92
C THR A 683 42.71 -19.16 36.17
N PHE A 684 41.38 -19.04 36.28
CA PHE A 684 40.63 -17.96 35.64
C PHE A 684 40.97 -16.60 36.23
#